data_AF-A0A7W7RR37-F1
#
_entry.id   AF-A0A7W7RR37-F1
#
_cell.length_a   1.000
_cell.length_b   1.000
_cell.length_c   1.000
_cell.angle_alpha   90.00
_cell.angle_beta   90.00
_cell.angle_gamma   90.00
#
_symmetry.space_group_name_H-M   'P 1'
#
loop_
_entity.id
_entity.type
_entity.pdbx_description
1 polymer ?
#
loop_
_entity_poly.entity_id
_entity_poly.type
_entity_poly.pdbx_seq_one_letter_code
_entity_poly.pdbx_strand_id
1 'polypeptide(L)'
;MTAAEFSGVRQPEFDTMAGKHTQAAGRIEQLAESLYGELHGAGLDTAPALRLRELAGRVGKQAEDLRRRQALIREMEQQKVSFGTSTTAGSFMEMPDGLDAAQGLLDGTLAARLARAAAGGDTKALAQLQKYAGRAADPEFAGAFLKKLGAKGITELPGTLAARLRDASKRGESARVNDLSTQGKEALRLLSTALAAGTDPKNKAYAGDGFLKELTVQGRADHTVGDVTYAGYQAQALVWGAHDGKTPFSGKFMQTVGGDAVAYEKEQYKDRWAASQDALGKAVGGRQVPLFDLAATLGLGSLLKPVTGTATGSGKWVKPVKTAVVEDLLHAAESGKEASQALLNHTPPGWKEPVLDHLLTTRLGAFDYTGGFGSFGNVLLAGTTGQDATSKKLAAELTKTMADQARGAFGKAGDGNMEITDRAALDRLAPLRYPLARAMAANIDQVSNLLLNHATFGRADATDMSYALALATRDDAGFEALMRAQTEHMKAALDSMPPVGLDSSNLKQLGFTKADLKTFDFDEDGRIGKTDVGQFLVDNIVGEARPFSHIVEIRRQALIAEGLDDKKASEALQTMVRDTIGLIPVPGAKQVGELATGAFGSLLTSQYDKATGAGYDAAAKWAAGLMSEKGLSLDETYESLADNRLATERLAEQMIATAMLKKGMLDEVDLKGQPFTTGTPPTIKPFAEMSPSEYSQFLTWVHENGRGKDLHDRFRGTFRVTSEVDDYLNLQIPSSGGSK
;
A
#
# COMPACT_ATOMS: atom_id res chain seq x y z
N MET A 1 48.10 -1.22 -16.32
CA MET A 1 47.36 0.04 -16.09
C MET A 1 47.04 0.63 -17.45
N THR A 2 45.88 0.28 -18.00
CA THR A 2 45.35 0.89 -19.22
C THR A 2 44.70 2.22 -18.82
N ALA A 3 45.18 3.31 -19.43
CA ALA A 3 44.65 4.64 -19.23
C ALA A 3 43.15 4.66 -19.57
N ALA A 4 42.32 5.10 -18.63
CA ALA A 4 40.95 5.49 -18.93
C ALA A 4 41.01 6.65 -19.94
N GLU A 5 40.29 6.53 -21.04
CA GLU A 5 40.13 7.62 -22.02
C GLU A 5 39.53 8.83 -21.29
N PHE A 6 40.34 9.89 -21.17
CA PHE A 6 39.96 11.14 -20.54
C PHE A 6 39.19 12.02 -21.54
N SER A 7 37.91 12.34 -21.26
CA SER A 7 37.11 13.31 -22.03
C SER A 7 37.07 14.66 -21.30
N GLY A 8 37.93 15.60 -21.72
CA GLY A 8 37.93 16.97 -21.21
C GLY A 8 38.20 17.97 -22.32
N VAL A 9 37.62 19.17 -22.21
CA VAL A 9 37.77 20.21 -23.23
C VAL A 9 38.75 21.29 -22.74
N ARG A 10 39.67 21.70 -23.62
CA ARG A 10 40.51 22.89 -23.39
C ARG A 10 39.65 24.14 -23.56
N GLN A 11 39.38 24.82 -22.46
CA GLN A 11 38.47 25.97 -22.43
C GLN A 11 38.79 27.08 -23.45
N PRO A 12 40.06 27.50 -23.68
CA PRO A 12 40.36 28.51 -24.69
C PRO A 12 40.04 28.06 -26.12
N GLU A 13 40.20 26.77 -26.40
CA GLU A 13 39.93 26.18 -27.72
C GLU A 13 38.43 26.02 -27.95
N PHE A 14 37.68 25.63 -26.91
CA PHE A 14 36.21 25.60 -26.93
C PHE A 14 35.61 26.98 -27.16
N ASP A 15 36.10 27.98 -26.43
CA ASP A 15 35.65 29.37 -26.55
C ASP A 15 35.87 29.90 -27.97
N THR A 16 37.02 29.56 -28.56
CA THR A 16 37.34 29.91 -29.96
C THR A 16 36.42 29.20 -30.95
N MET A 17 36.15 27.91 -30.73
CA MET A 17 35.26 27.12 -31.59
C MET A 17 33.82 27.63 -31.54
N ALA A 18 33.27 27.87 -30.34
CA ALA A 18 31.91 28.40 -30.15
C ALA A 18 31.75 29.78 -30.79
N GLY A 19 32.76 30.65 -30.65
CA GLY A 19 32.81 31.96 -31.30
C GLY A 19 32.83 31.87 -32.83
N LYS A 20 33.66 30.99 -33.41
CA LYS A 20 33.73 30.79 -34.87
C LYS A 20 32.44 30.20 -35.44
N HIS A 21 31.84 29.22 -34.76
CA HIS A 21 30.57 28.63 -35.19
C HIS A 21 29.42 29.64 -35.18
N THR A 22 29.36 30.46 -34.13
CA THR A 22 28.43 31.60 -34.05
C THR A 22 28.59 32.56 -35.22
N GLN A 23 29.82 32.94 -35.53
CA GLN A 23 30.10 33.87 -36.64
C GLN A 23 29.74 33.26 -37.99
N ALA A 24 30.00 31.96 -38.17
CA ALA A 24 29.63 31.23 -39.38
C ALA A 24 28.10 31.19 -39.58
N ALA A 25 27.32 30.96 -38.52
CA ALA A 25 25.86 30.98 -38.58
C ALA A 25 25.34 32.33 -39.11
N GLY A 26 25.81 33.44 -38.51
CA GLY A 26 25.38 34.78 -38.92
C GLY A 26 25.79 35.14 -40.35
N ARG A 27 26.95 34.67 -40.83
CA ARG A 27 27.37 34.88 -42.23
C ARG A 27 26.52 34.10 -43.23
N ILE A 28 26.11 32.87 -42.90
CA ILE A 28 25.23 32.06 -43.78
C ILE A 28 23.84 32.70 -43.84
N GLU A 29 23.35 33.23 -42.72
CA GLU A 29 22.07 33.95 -42.67
C GLU A 29 22.09 35.22 -43.52
N GLN A 30 23.12 36.06 -43.36
CA GLN A 30 23.30 37.27 -44.18
C GLN A 30 23.41 36.95 -45.68
N LEU A 31 24.08 35.86 -46.02
CA LEU A 31 24.21 35.41 -47.41
C LEU A 31 22.87 34.88 -47.95
N ALA A 32 22.09 34.19 -47.14
CA ALA A 32 20.75 33.75 -47.50
C ALA A 32 19.80 34.93 -47.73
N GLU A 33 19.85 35.97 -46.88
CA GLU A 33 19.06 37.19 -47.05
C GLU A 33 19.45 37.97 -48.30
N SER A 34 20.75 38.14 -48.54
CA SER A 34 21.27 38.85 -49.72
C SER A 34 20.86 38.12 -51.00
N LEU A 35 21.05 36.79 -51.05
CA LEU A 35 20.67 35.96 -52.20
C LEU A 35 19.16 35.97 -52.43
N TYR A 36 18.36 35.97 -51.36
CA TYR A 36 16.90 36.08 -51.48
C TYR A 36 16.50 37.40 -52.14
N GLY A 37 17.08 38.52 -51.70
CA GLY A 37 16.82 39.85 -52.27
C GLY A 37 17.19 39.95 -53.75
N GLU A 38 18.35 39.40 -54.14
CA GLU A 38 18.81 39.38 -55.54
C GLU A 38 17.93 38.51 -56.43
N LEU A 39 17.60 37.27 -56.00
CA LEU A 39 16.76 36.36 -56.77
C LEU A 39 15.33 36.89 -56.90
N HIS A 40 14.77 37.45 -55.81
CA HIS A 40 13.43 38.02 -55.83
C HIS A 40 13.35 39.28 -56.71
N GLY A 41 14.33 40.18 -56.62
CA GLY A 41 14.43 41.37 -57.46
C GLY A 41 14.61 41.05 -58.95
N ALA A 42 15.25 39.92 -59.26
CA ALA A 42 15.41 39.41 -60.63
C ALA A 42 14.22 38.56 -61.14
N GLY A 43 13.20 38.31 -60.32
CA GLY A 43 12.05 37.47 -60.67
C GLY A 43 12.38 35.97 -60.83
N LEU A 44 13.47 35.51 -60.22
CA LEU A 44 13.96 34.13 -60.28
C LEU A 44 13.47 33.30 -59.08
N ASP A 45 13.61 31.97 -59.17
CA ASP A 45 13.25 31.05 -58.09
C ASP A 45 14.09 31.30 -56.83
N THR A 46 13.43 31.58 -55.70
CA THR A 46 14.05 31.87 -54.40
C THR A 46 14.33 30.61 -53.56
N ALA A 47 13.97 29.42 -54.03
CA ALA A 47 14.19 28.16 -53.33
C ALA A 47 15.65 27.90 -52.88
N PRO A 48 16.70 28.30 -53.62
CA PRO A 48 18.09 28.18 -53.16
C PRO A 48 18.38 29.01 -51.90
N ALA A 49 17.85 30.24 -51.83
CA ALA A 49 18.02 31.12 -50.67
C ALA A 49 17.26 30.58 -49.44
N LEU A 50 16.07 30.01 -49.64
CA LEU A 50 15.31 29.36 -48.57
C LEU A 50 16.03 28.15 -47.98
N ARG A 51 16.68 27.32 -48.81
CA ARG A 51 17.52 26.19 -48.34
C ARG A 51 18.74 26.66 -47.53
N LEU A 52 19.39 27.75 -47.94
CA LEU A 52 20.48 28.36 -47.17
C LEU A 52 19.98 28.93 -45.83
N ARG A 53 18.78 29.52 -45.81
CA ARG A 53 18.15 29.99 -44.57
C ARG A 53 17.81 28.85 -43.61
N GLU A 54 17.34 27.70 -44.11
CA GLU A 54 17.10 26.52 -43.29
C GLU A 54 18.42 25.94 -42.72
N LEU A 55 19.49 25.93 -43.52
CA LEU A 55 20.83 25.58 -43.05
C LEU A 55 21.32 26.56 -41.97
N ALA A 56 21.15 27.87 -42.18
CA ALA A 56 21.47 28.90 -41.20
C ALA A 56 20.69 28.67 -39.89
N GLY A 57 19.40 28.32 -39.97
CA GLY A 57 18.59 27.98 -38.80
C GLY A 57 19.11 26.76 -38.02
N ARG A 58 19.60 25.71 -38.72
CA ARG A 58 20.21 24.54 -38.06
C ARG A 58 21.55 24.89 -37.40
N VAL A 59 22.42 25.61 -38.11
CA VAL A 59 23.72 26.05 -37.58
C VAL A 59 23.52 27.05 -36.43
N GLY A 60 22.50 27.90 -36.50
CA GLY A 60 22.11 28.83 -35.44
C GLY A 60 21.70 28.12 -34.15
N LYS A 61 20.87 27.08 -34.23
CA LYS A 61 20.52 26.24 -33.07
C LYS A 61 21.75 25.56 -32.44
N GLN A 62 22.69 25.08 -33.27
CA GLN A 62 23.95 24.50 -32.77
C GLN A 62 24.85 25.55 -32.11
N ALA A 63 24.93 26.76 -32.69
CA ALA A 63 25.68 27.87 -32.11
C ALA A 63 25.08 28.35 -30.78
N GLU A 64 23.75 28.38 -30.67
CA GLU A 64 23.07 28.66 -29.40
C GLU A 64 23.37 27.62 -28.33
N ASP A 65 23.35 26.32 -28.66
CA ASP A 65 23.72 25.26 -27.72
C ASP A 65 25.17 25.44 -27.23
N LEU A 66 26.11 25.67 -28.16
CA LEU A 66 27.52 25.93 -27.83
C LEU A 66 27.70 27.16 -26.93
N ARG A 67 26.96 28.26 -27.17
CA ARG A 67 26.98 29.45 -26.32
C ARG A 67 26.44 29.17 -24.91
N ARG A 68 25.36 28.39 -24.78
CA ARG A 68 24.82 28.03 -23.47
C ARG A 68 25.82 27.17 -22.68
N ARG A 69 26.44 26.18 -23.33
CA ARG A 69 27.53 25.39 -22.72
C ARG A 69 28.71 26.27 -22.33
N GLN A 70 29.09 27.24 -23.17
CA GLN A 70 30.18 28.18 -22.88
C GLN A 70 29.88 29.05 -21.64
N ALA A 71 28.68 29.59 -21.55
CA ALA A 71 28.26 30.38 -20.39
C ALA A 71 28.32 29.54 -19.09
N LEU A 72 27.84 28.30 -19.17
CA LEU A 72 27.83 27.36 -18.05
C LEU A 72 29.23 26.96 -17.59
N ILE A 73 30.17 26.72 -18.52
CA ILE A 73 31.58 26.43 -18.20
C ILE A 73 32.21 27.60 -17.45
N ARG A 74 31.99 28.84 -17.93
CA ARG A 74 32.48 30.05 -17.28
C ARG A 74 31.90 30.22 -15.88
N GLU A 75 30.63 29.91 -15.71
CA GLU A 75 29.97 29.96 -14.41
C GLU A 75 30.52 28.88 -13.46
N MET A 76 30.72 27.65 -13.92
CA MET A 76 31.35 26.58 -13.13
C MET A 76 32.77 26.94 -12.67
N GLU A 77 33.55 27.60 -13.54
CA GLU A 77 34.88 28.11 -13.20
C GLU A 77 34.80 29.24 -12.17
N GLN A 78 33.96 30.25 -12.42
CA GLN A 78 33.74 31.38 -11.51
C GLN A 78 33.30 30.89 -10.12
N GLN A 79 32.41 29.90 -10.09
CA GLN A 79 31.90 29.29 -8.87
C GLN A 79 32.83 28.19 -8.32
N LYS A 80 33.96 27.87 -8.95
CA LYS A 80 34.92 26.85 -8.52
C LYS A 80 34.25 25.48 -8.24
N VAL A 81 33.39 25.02 -9.14
CA VAL A 81 32.62 23.77 -9.00
C VAL A 81 33.44 22.53 -9.40
N SER A 82 34.16 22.62 -10.52
CA SER A 82 35.12 21.61 -11.00
C SER A 82 36.55 22.15 -10.96
N PHE A 83 37.50 21.36 -10.46
CA PHE A 83 38.93 21.66 -10.61
C PHE A 83 39.42 20.93 -11.85
N GLY A 84 39.90 21.68 -12.84
CA GLY A 84 40.48 21.06 -14.02
C GLY A 84 41.70 20.20 -13.65
N THR A 85 41.86 19.06 -14.31
CA THR A 85 43.08 18.27 -14.19
C THR A 85 44.16 18.96 -15.01
N SER A 86 45.22 19.43 -14.36
CA SER A 86 46.38 19.99 -15.06
C SER A 86 47.31 18.84 -15.45
N THR A 87 47.44 18.61 -16.74
CA THR A 87 48.44 17.67 -17.29
C THR A 87 49.49 18.45 -18.08
N THR A 88 50.57 17.79 -18.49
CA THR A 88 51.58 18.37 -19.40
C THR A 88 50.98 18.82 -20.75
N ALA A 89 49.79 18.33 -21.10
CA ALA A 89 49.05 18.71 -22.30
C ALA A 89 48.07 19.88 -22.09
N GLY A 90 48.00 20.49 -20.89
CA GLY A 90 47.13 21.63 -20.58
C GLY A 90 46.19 21.40 -19.39
N SER A 91 45.42 22.44 -19.04
CA SER A 91 44.35 22.39 -18.04
C SER A 91 43.06 21.94 -18.70
N PHE A 92 42.52 20.82 -18.24
CA PHE A 92 41.30 20.25 -18.79
C PHE A 92 40.19 20.30 -17.75
N MET A 93 39.02 20.85 -18.12
CA MET A 93 37.82 20.69 -17.30
C MET A 93 37.09 19.41 -17.68
N GLU A 94 36.75 18.61 -16.68
CA GLU A 94 35.83 17.49 -16.81
C GLU A 94 34.46 18.06 -17.17
N MET A 95 33.97 17.77 -18.38
CA MET A 95 32.67 18.21 -18.85
C MET A 95 31.67 17.07 -18.75
N PRO A 96 30.53 17.27 -18.08
CA PRO A 96 29.40 16.35 -18.20
C PRO A 96 28.94 16.24 -19.66
N ASP A 97 28.47 15.06 -20.04
CA ASP A 97 28.16 14.71 -21.45
C ASP A 97 27.03 15.57 -22.07
N GLY A 98 26.24 16.28 -21.25
CA GLY A 98 25.13 17.12 -21.68
C GLY A 98 24.96 18.41 -20.85
N LEU A 99 24.28 19.40 -21.45
CA LEU A 99 24.01 20.71 -20.82
C LEU A 99 23.22 20.59 -19.51
N ASP A 100 22.21 19.71 -19.47
CA ASP A 100 21.41 19.49 -18.27
C ASP A 100 22.22 18.90 -17.12
N ALA A 101 23.18 18.00 -17.42
CA ALA A 101 24.07 17.43 -16.42
C ALA A 101 25.06 18.45 -15.86
N ALA A 102 25.60 19.32 -16.72
CA ALA A 102 26.44 20.43 -16.28
C ALA A 102 25.65 21.46 -15.43
N GLN A 103 24.40 21.73 -15.79
CA GLN A 103 23.52 22.60 -15.01
C GLN A 103 23.19 21.96 -13.65
N GLY A 104 22.85 20.67 -13.63
CA GLY A 104 22.61 19.90 -12.40
C GLY A 104 23.82 19.89 -11.48
N LEU A 105 25.04 19.70 -12.02
CA LEU A 105 26.28 19.75 -11.25
C LEU A 105 26.52 21.12 -10.59
N LEU A 106 26.31 22.21 -11.35
CA LEU A 106 26.44 23.58 -10.86
C LEU A 106 25.40 23.87 -9.78
N ASP A 107 24.12 23.69 -10.10
CA ASP A 107 22.99 23.97 -9.22
C ASP A 107 23.07 23.15 -7.93
N GLY A 108 23.38 21.85 -8.04
CA GLY A 108 23.54 20.96 -6.89
C GLY A 108 24.70 21.38 -5.99
N THR A 109 25.82 21.80 -6.58
CA THR A 109 26.96 22.30 -5.80
C THR A 109 26.66 23.62 -5.09
N LEU A 110 25.97 24.56 -5.76
CA LEU A 110 25.58 25.83 -5.16
C LEU A 110 24.55 25.63 -4.05
N ALA A 111 23.53 24.81 -4.29
CA ALA A 111 22.54 24.44 -3.28
C ALA A 111 23.20 23.79 -2.05
N ALA A 112 24.18 22.91 -2.24
CA ALA A 112 24.88 22.27 -1.12
C ALA A 112 25.68 23.28 -0.27
N ARG A 113 26.30 24.28 -0.91
CA ARG A 113 26.98 25.37 -0.21
C ARG A 113 26.00 26.23 0.57
N LEU A 114 24.85 26.55 -0.01
CA LEU A 114 23.78 27.29 0.67
C LEU A 114 23.22 26.50 1.86
N ALA A 115 22.99 25.19 1.70
CA ALA A 115 22.56 24.31 2.77
C ALA A 115 23.58 24.28 3.93
N ARG A 116 24.88 24.18 3.63
CA ARG A 116 25.95 24.27 4.64
C ARG A 116 26.02 25.64 5.31
N ALA A 117 25.90 26.73 4.55
CA ALA A 117 25.87 28.08 5.11
C ALA A 117 24.64 28.28 6.01
N ALA A 118 23.48 27.76 5.61
CA ALA A 118 22.26 27.77 6.41
C ALA A 118 22.42 26.96 7.71
N ALA A 119 23.05 25.79 7.65
CA ALA A 119 23.41 24.99 8.83
C ALA A 119 24.45 25.71 9.73
N GLY A 120 25.37 26.48 9.14
CA GLY A 120 26.31 27.35 9.85
C GLY A 120 25.68 28.63 10.40
N GLY A 121 24.44 28.93 10.02
CA GLY A 121 23.65 30.00 10.60
C GLY A 121 23.30 31.18 9.66
N ASP A 122 23.52 31.08 8.37
CA ASP A 122 23.15 32.13 7.42
C ASP A 122 21.66 32.06 7.06
N THR A 123 20.87 33.07 7.46
CA THR A 123 19.43 33.15 7.15
C THR A 123 19.17 33.50 5.68
N LYS A 124 20.07 34.24 5.03
CA LYS A 124 19.93 34.55 3.60
C LYS A 124 20.19 33.32 2.76
N ALA A 125 21.11 32.45 3.19
CA ALA A 125 21.38 31.20 2.50
C ALA A 125 20.17 30.25 2.49
N LEU A 126 19.41 30.20 3.59
CA LEU A 126 18.18 29.40 3.67
C LEU A 126 17.11 29.89 2.68
N ALA A 127 16.85 31.20 2.63
CA ALA A 127 15.91 31.77 1.66
C ALA A 127 16.38 31.54 0.20
N GLN A 128 17.68 31.60 -0.07
CA GLN A 128 18.23 31.30 -1.40
C GLN A 128 18.12 29.82 -1.78
N LEU A 129 18.14 28.91 -0.82
CA LEU A 129 18.01 27.47 -1.06
C LEU A 129 16.65 27.11 -1.68
N GLN A 130 15.60 27.88 -1.37
CA GLN A 130 14.24 27.69 -1.92
C GLN A 130 14.20 27.75 -3.45
N LYS A 131 15.11 28.50 -4.07
CA LYS A 131 15.22 28.59 -5.55
C LYS A 131 15.46 27.23 -6.22
N TYR A 132 16.00 26.26 -5.48
CA TYR A 132 16.33 24.93 -5.98
C TYR A 132 15.27 23.87 -5.64
N ALA A 133 14.16 24.22 -4.98
CA ALA A 133 13.12 23.26 -4.58
C ALA A 133 12.60 22.43 -5.76
N GLY A 134 12.42 23.03 -6.94
CA GLY A 134 11.99 22.34 -8.15
C GLY A 134 13.04 21.45 -8.83
N ARG A 135 14.31 21.51 -8.39
CA ARG A 135 15.42 20.72 -8.96
C ARG A 135 15.72 19.45 -8.17
N ALA A 136 15.12 19.25 -7.00
CA ALA A 136 15.49 18.15 -6.10
C ALA A 136 15.32 16.74 -6.68
N ALA A 137 14.42 16.57 -7.66
CA ALA A 137 14.18 15.30 -8.35
C ALA A 137 15.09 15.06 -9.58
N ASP A 138 15.83 16.08 -10.02
CA ASP A 138 16.80 15.94 -11.12
C ASP A 138 18.00 15.12 -10.61
N PRO A 139 18.31 13.96 -11.23
CA PRO A 139 19.37 13.08 -10.73
C PRO A 139 20.76 13.73 -10.69
N GLU A 140 21.07 14.61 -11.65
CA GLU A 140 22.38 15.27 -11.74
C GLU A 140 22.51 16.32 -10.64
N PHE A 141 21.43 17.06 -10.38
CA PHE A 141 21.32 17.96 -9.22
C PHE A 141 21.45 17.19 -7.91
N ALA A 142 20.63 16.16 -7.71
CA ALA A 142 20.57 15.42 -6.45
C ALA A 142 21.91 14.74 -6.12
N GLY A 143 22.54 14.11 -7.12
CA GLY A 143 23.86 13.49 -6.97
C GLY A 143 24.94 14.50 -6.58
N ALA A 144 25.02 15.63 -7.29
CA ALA A 144 25.98 16.70 -6.97
C ALA A 144 25.71 17.34 -5.60
N PHE A 145 24.43 17.61 -5.29
CA PHE A 145 23.98 18.17 -4.03
C PHE A 145 24.39 17.28 -2.85
N LEU A 146 24.08 15.98 -2.89
CA LEU A 146 24.41 15.05 -1.80
C LEU A 146 25.91 14.81 -1.68
N LYS A 147 26.63 14.63 -2.79
CA LYS A 147 28.09 14.47 -2.80
C LYS A 147 28.78 15.68 -2.15
N LYS A 148 28.27 16.88 -2.41
CA LYS A 148 28.82 18.12 -1.84
C LYS A 148 28.31 18.42 -0.45
N LEU A 149 27.10 18.02 -0.06
CA LEU A 149 26.57 18.26 1.29
C LEU A 149 27.13 17.25 2.30
N GLY A 150 27.13 15.97 1.94
CA GLY A 150 27.53 14.83 2.77
C GLY A 150 26.46 14.44 3.81
N ALA A 151 26.57 13.23 4.37
CA ALA A 151 25.63 12.70 5.38
C ALA A 151 25.55 13.60 6.62
N LYS A 152 26.68 14.21 7.00
CA LYS A 152 26.75 15.17 8.11
C LYS A 152 25.86 16.40 7.85
N GLY A 153 25.96 17.00 6.66
CA GLY A 153 25.14 18.16 6.29
C GLY A 153 23.64 17.85 6.21
N ILE A 154 23.27 16.64 5.79
CA ILE A 154 21.88 16.14 5.84
C ILE A 154 21.35 16.10 7.28
N THR A 155 22.21 15.84 8.25
CA THR A 155 21.84 15.70 9.67
C THR A 155 21.86 17.05 10.41
N GLU A 156 22.84 17.92 10.14
CA GLU A 156 23.03 19.20 10.85
C GLU A 156 22.05 20.30 10.43
N LEU A 157 21.63 20.33 9.16
CA LEU A 157 20.72 21.37 8.67
C LEU A 157 19.35 21.31 9.37
N PRO A 158 18.64 20.16 9.45
CA PRO A 158 17.41 20.05 10.24
C PRO A 158 17.60 20.45 11.71
N GLY A 159 18.74 20.07 12.30
CA GLY A 159 19.12 20.45 13.66
C GLY A 159 19.18 21.96 13.88
N THR A 160 19.83 22.65 12.95
CA THR A 160 19.96 24.11 12.98
C THR A 160 18.63 24.81 12.77
N LEU A 161 17.80 24.32 11.84
CA LEU A 161 16.45 24.85 11.61
C LEU A 161 15.60 24.74 12.88
N ALA A 162 15.61 23.57 13.54
CA ALA A 162 14.85 23.34 14.75
C ALA A 162 15.34 24.19 15.93
N ALA A 163 16.65 24.32 16.13
CA ALA A 163 17.22 25.18 17.18
C ALA A 163 16.83 26.65 16.99
N ARG A 164 16.89 27.16 15.75
CA ARG A 164 16.50 28.55 15.42
C ARG A 164 15.03 28.81 15.64
N LEU A 165 14.19 27.88 15.21
CA LEU A 165 12.75 27.98 15.37
C LEU A 165 12.38 27.97 16.87
N ARG A 166 13.06 27.15 17.67
CA ARG A 166 12.91 27.13 19.13
C ARG A 166 13.31 28.46 19.75
N ASP A 167 14.45 29.02 19.36
CA ASP A 167 14.92 30.32 19.85
C ASP A 167 13.94 31.46 19.48
N ALA A 168 13.49 31.53 18.22
CA ALA A 168 12.50 32.50 17.78
C ALA A 168 11.16 32.34 18.52
N SER A 169 10.73 31.10 18.76
CA SER A 169 9.52 30.80 19.53
C SER A 169 9.66 31.21 21.00
N LYS A 170 10.81 30.96 21.63
CA LYS A 170 11.10 31.38 23.02
C LYS A 170 11.08 32.91 23.16
N ARG A 171 11.50 33.64 22.12
CA ARG A 171 11.51 35.11 22.09
C ARG A 171 10.16 35.74 21.73
N GLY A 172 9.16 34.94 21.35
CA GLY A 172 7.84 35.45 20.94
C GLY A 172 7.85 36.15 19.57
N GLU A 173 8.81 35.86 18.70
CA GLU A 173 8.97 36.49 17.39
C GLU A 173 8.06 35.85 16.32
N SER A 174 6.73 35.98 16.46
CA SER A 174 5.75 35.23 15.64
C SER A 174 5.94 35.33 14.12
N ALA A 175 6.26 36.52 13.60
CA ALA A 175 6.52 36.69 12.16
C ALA A 175 7.74 35.89 11.70
N ARG A 176 8.81 35.86 12.51
CA ARG A 176 10.02 35.09 12.23
C ARG A 176 9.80 33.60 12.39
N VAL A 177 8.98 33.17 13.35
CA VAL A 177 8.59 31.77 13.51
C VAL A 177 7.89 31.27 12.25
N ASN A 178 6.94 32.04 11.70
CA ASN A 178 6.22 31.67 10.48
C ASN A 178 7.14 31.61 9.26
N ASP A 179 8.04 32.57 9.12
CA ASP A 179 9.01 32.61 8.03
C ASP A 179 9.99 31.42 8.09
N LEU A 180 10.58 31.17 9.26
CA LEU A 180 11.50 30.03 9.50
C LEU A 180 10.78 28.67 9.35
N SER A 181 9.54 28.57 9.78
CA SER A 181 8.70 27.37 9.60
C SER A 181 8.49 27.07 8.13
N THR A 182 8.12 28.08 7.33
CA THR A 182 7.88 27.93 5.89
C THR A 182 9.16 27.55 5.15
N GLN A 183 10.23 28.32 5.35
CA GLN A 183 11.53 28.05 4.74
C GLN A 183 12.10 26.69 5.18
N GLY A 184 11.91 26.33 6.46
CA GLY A 184 12.35 25.07 7.02
C GLY A 184 11.65 23.87 6.37
N LYS A 185 10.32 23.92 6.19
CA LYS A 185 9.56 22.86 5.53
C LYS A 185 10.00 22.65 4.08
N GLU A 186 10.23 23.73 3.34
CA GLU A 186 10.71 23.65 1.95
C GLU A 186 12.13 23.08 1.87
N ALA A 187 13.02 23.50 2.77
CA ALA A 187 14.38 22.94 2.85
C ALA A 187 14.34 21.44 3.19
N LEU A 188 13.53 21.03 4.16
CA LEU A 188 13.36 19.61 4.52
C LEU A 188 12.78 18.79 3.37
N ARG A 189 11.83 19.33 2.60
CA ARG A 189 11.29 18.66 1.41
C ARG A 189 12.34 18.51 0.32
N LEU A 190 13.14 19.54 0.05
CA LEU A 190 14.27 19.47 -0.88
C LEU A 190 15.26 18.39 -0.45
N LEU A 191 15.64 18.36 0.83
CA LEU A 191 16.51 17.32 1.39
C LEU A 191 15.90 15.94 1.22
N SER A 192 14.61 15.79 1.52
CA SER A 192 13.88 14.52 1.43
C SER A 192 13.91 13.97 0.01
N THR A 193 13.53 14.78 -0.98
CA THR A 193 13.51 14.39 -2.40
C THR A 193 14.91 14.12 -2.95
N ALA A 194 15.92 14.92 -2.59
CA ALA A 194 17.29 14.66 -3.02
C ALA A 194 17.85 13.37 -2.38
N LEU A 195 17.62 13.18 -1.07
CA LEU A 195 18.07 12.00 -0.32
C LEU A 195 17.41 10.73 -0.86
N ALA A 196 16.11 10.78 -1.13
CA ALA A 196 15.35 9.76 -1.84
C ALA A 196 16.06 9.29 -3.12
N ALA A 197 16.34 10.24 -4.03
CA ALA A 197 17.02 9.95 -5.29
C ALA A 197 18.44 9.40 -5.08
N GLY A 198 19.23 9.99 -4.18
CA GLY A 198 20.62 9.57 -3.97
C GLY A 198 20.82 8.31 -3.13
N THR A 199 19.75 7.74 -2.58
CA THR A 199 19.79 6.49 -1.81
C THR A 199 19.09 5.33 -2.51
N ASP A 200 18.59 5.55 -3.73
CA ASP A 200 18.02 4.50 -4.58
C ASP A 200 19.07 3.94 -5.55
N PRO A 201 19.49 2.66 -5.42
CA PRO A 201 20.42 2.02 -6.34
C PRO A 201 19.97 2.00 -7.81
N LYS A 202 18.67 2.16 -8.08
CA LYS A 202 18.11 2.23 -9.44
C LYS A 202 18.20 3.65 -10.04
N ASN A 203 18.51 4.67 -9.23
CA ASN A 203 18.57 6.07 -9.65
C ASN A 203 20.01 6.46 -10.04
N LYS A 204 20.16 7.30 -11.08
CA LYS A 204 21.47 7.82 -11.51
C LYS A 204 22.16 8.67 -10.44
N ALA A 205 21.40 9.28 -9.53
CA ALA A 205 21.90 10.09 -8.42
C ALA A 205 22.53 9.26 -7.28
N TYR A 206 22.48 7.93 -7.35
CA TYR A 206 22.86 7.05 -6.25
C TYR A 206 24.28 7.31 -5.76
N ALA A 207 24.40 7.72 -4.49
CA ALA A 207 25.66 8.10 -3.85
C ALA A 207 26.49 6.89 -3.38
N GLY A 208 25.97 5.66 -3.53
CA GLY A 208 26.64 4.42 -3.16
C GLY A 208 26.38 3.96 -1.71
N ASP A 209 26.71 2.69 -1.45
CA ASP A 209 26.55 2.06 -0.13
C ASP A 209 27.39 2.72 0.97
N GLY A 210 28.50 3.37 0.61
CA GLY A 210 29.30 4.15 1.56
C GLY A 210 28.51 5.30 2.17
N PHE A 211 27.72 6.02 1.35
CA PHE A 211 26.89 7.12 1.82
C PHE A 211 25.79 6.67 2.78
N LEU A 212 25.16 5.51 2.52
CA LEU A 212 24.18 4.91 3.44
C LEU A 212 24.80 4.59 4.81
N LYS A 213 26.04 4.08 4.84
CA LYS A 213 26.77 3.83 6.09
C LYS A 213 27.16 5.12 6.80
N GLU A 214 27.52 6.16 6.05
CA GLU A 214 27.78 7.47 6.65
C GLU A 214 26.51 8.06 7.28
N LEU A 215 25.33 7.87 6.66
CA LEU A 215 24.05 8.28 7.24
C LEU A 215 23.75 7.57 8.56
N THR A 216 24.02 6.27 8.68
CA THR A 216 23.83 5.54 9.94
C THR A 216 24.80 6.02 11.02
N VAL A 217 26.07 6.24 10.66
CA VAL A 217 27.07 6.82 11.59
C VAL A 217 26.64 8.19 12.08
N GLN A 218 26.19 9.06 11.18
CA GLN A 218 25.72 10.40 11.56
C GLN A 218 24.39 10.36 12.31
N GLY A 219 23.52 9.37 12.04
CA GLY A 219 22.25 9.15 12.74
C GLY A 219 22.46 8.73 14.20
N ARG A 220 23.45 7.87 14.46
CA ARG A 220 23.81 7.43 15.82
C ARG A 220 24.61 8.46 16.62
N ALA A 221 25.29 9.39 15.93
CA ALA A 221 26.13 10.40 16.58
C ALA A 221 25.30 11.48 17.31
N ASP A 222 25.86 12.03 18.37
CA ASP A 222 25.34 13.22 19.03
C ASP A 222 25.79 14.48 18.30
N HIS A 223 24.87 15.41 18.10
CA HIS A 223 25.10 16.70 17.46
C HIS A 223 24.69 17.83 18.40
N THR A 224 25.40 18.95 18.30
CA THR A 224 25.11 20.14 19.13
C THR A 224 25.01 21.38 18.25
N VAL A 225 23.92 22.12 18.39
CA VAL A 225 23.73 23.43 17.77
C VAL A 225 23.22 24.41 18.83
N GLY A 226 24.02 25.41 19.17
CA GLY A 226 23.71 26.33 20.26
C GLY A 226 23.59 25.60 21.60
N ASP A 227 22.44 25.75 22.28
CA ASP A 227 22.09 25.08 23.55
C ASP A 227 21.37 23.74 23.35
N VAL A 228 21.28 23.25 22.11
CA VAL A 228 20.53 22.03 21.77
C VAL A 228 21.46 20.89 21.42
N THR A 229 21.42 19.82 22.20
CA THR A 229 22.04 18.52 21.88
C THR A 229 20.96 17.52 21.47
N TYR A 230 21.21 16.76 20.42
CA TYR A 230 20.28 15.77 19.87
C TYR A 230 21.01 14.61 19.21
N ALA A 231 20.38 13.43 19.18
CA ALA A 231 20.86 12.32 18.38
C ALA A 231 20.55 12.56 16.90
N GLY A 232 21.47 12.23 16.00
CA GLY A 232 21.32 12.51 14.57
C GLY A 232 20.03 11.94 13.96
N TYR A 233 19.57 10.78 14.41
CA TYR A 233 18.31 10.19 13.95
C TYR A 233 17.08 11.04 14.26
N GLN A 234 17.10 11.85 15.32
CA GLN A 234 16.03 12.79 15.62
C GLN A 234 15.92 13.89 14.55
N ALA A 235 17.06 14.32 14.00
CA ALA A 235 17.13 15.31 12.93
C ALA A 235 16.84 14.69 11.56
N GLN A 236 17.37 13.49 11.28
CA GLN A 236 17.09 12.77 10.03
C GLN A 236 15.60 12.40 9.89
N ALA A 237 14.91 12.08 11.00
CA ALA A 237 13.47 11.86 11.02
C ALA A 237 12.66 13.03 10.45
N LEU A 238 13.10 14.28 10.67
CA LEU A 238 12.46 15.46 10.07
C LEU A 238 12.57 15.48 8.55
N VAL A 239 13.64 14.92 7.98
CA VAL A 239 13.82 14.80 6.53
C VAL A 239 12.92 13.69 5.99
N TRP A 240 12.86 12.54 6.67
CA TRP A 240 12.02 11.43 6.26
C TRP A 240 10.53 11.81 6.31
N GLY A 241 10.08 12.45 7.39
CA GLY A 241 8.71 12.92 7.56
C GLY A 241 8.31 14.11 6.70
N ALA A 242 9.23 14.74 5.96
CA ALA A 242 8.95 15.87 5.08
C ALA A 242 8.60 15.48 3.63
N HIS A 243 8.59 14.18 3.32
CA HIS A 243 8.22 13.69 1.98
C HIS A 243 6.74 13.97 1.67
N ASP A 244 6.39 14.04 0.38
CA ASP A 244 5.06 14.43 -0.09
C ASP A 244 4.13 13.25 -0.40
N GLY A 245 4.44 12.05 0.11
CA GLY A 245 3.62 10.85 -0.05
C GLY A 245 3.92 10.00 -1.29
N LYS A 246 4.87 10.39 -2.16
CA LYS A 246 5.31 9.59 -3.31
C LYS A 246 6.60 8.85 -2.98
N THR A 247 6.66 7.55 -3.25
CA THR A 247 7.77 6.60 -2.95
C THR A 247 9.16 7.25 -2.85
N PRO A 248 9.58 7.74 -1.68
CA PRO A 248 10.80 8.53 -1.58
C PRO A 248 12.01 7.61 -1.41
N PHE A 249 11.94 6.58 -0.58
CA PHE A 249 13.13 5.81 -0.24
C PHE A 249 13.09 4.38 -0.77
N SER A 250 14.24 3.93 -1.25
CA SER A 250 14.43 2.59 -1.77
C SER A 250 14.37 1.53 -0.66
N GLY A 251 14.13 0.28 -1.04
CA GLY A 251 14.24 -0.84 -0.09
C GLY A 251 15.64 -0.96 0.54
N LYS A 252 16.68 -0.58 -0.19
CA LYS A 252 18.07 -0.57 0.32
C LYS A 252 18.28 0.48 1.41
N PHE A 253 17.69 1.67 1.26
CA PHE A 253 17.66 2.69 2.31
C PHE A 253 16.93 2.17 3.56
N MET A 254 15.75 1.56 3.37
CA MET A 254 14.94 1.03 4.47
C MET A 254 15.67 -0.07 5.26
N GLN A 255 16.39 -0.96 4.58
CA GLN A 255 17.20 -1.99 5.25
C GLN A 255 18.39 -1.39 6.00
N THR A 256 19.09 -0.42 5.40
CA THR A 256 20.36 0.07 5.94
C THR A 256 20.16 1.15 6.99
N VAL A 257 19.48 2.24 6.62
CA VAL A 257 19.27 3.39 7.51
C VAL A 257 18.01 3.17 8.36
N GLY A 258 16.93 2.70 7.76
CA GLY A 258 15.68 2.45 8.48
C GLY A 258 15.82 1.35 9.55
N GLY A 259 16.39 0.20 9.18
CA GLY A 259 16.68 -0.90 10.09
C GLY A 259 17.58 -0.50 11.25
N ASP A 260 18.61 0.32 10.99
CA ASP A 260 19.51 0.82 12.03
C ASP A 260 18.86 1.86 12.95
N ALA A 261 17.98 2.72 12.43
CA ALA A 261 17.23 3.68 13.25
C ALA A 261 16.28 2.98 14.25
N VAL A 262 15.59 1.91 13.80
CA VAL A 262 14.78 1.07 14.69
C VAL A 262 15.66 0.34 15.71
N ALA A 263 16.81 -0.18 15.29
CA ALA A 263 17.78 -0.81 16.19
C ALA A 263 18.29 0.15 17.26
N TYR A 264 18.64 1.37 16.87
CA TYR A 264 19.12 2.42 17.75
C TYR A 264 18.08 2.80 18.82
N GLU A 265 16.80 3.00 18.45
CA GLU A 265 15.76 3.28 19.46
C GLU A 265 15.65 2.15 20.48
N LYS A 266 15.61 0.90 20.02
CA LYS A 266 15.56 -0.27 20.91
C LYS A 266 16.75 -0.31 21.86
N GLU A 267 17.97 -0.06 21.35
CA GLU A 267 19.19 -0.04 22.16
C GLU A 267 19.14 1.06 23.24
N GLN A 268 18.71 2.28 22.88
CA GLN A 268 18.66 3.41 23.80
C GLN A 268 17.56 3.27 24.88
N TYR A 269 16.46 2.58 24.57
CA TYR A 269 15.29 2.51 25.44
C TYR A 269 15.04 1.13 26.04
N LYS A 270 15.88 0.12 25.77
CA LYS A 270 15.70 -1.26 26.25
C LYS A 270 15.36 -1.34 27.74
N ASP A 271 16.20 -0.74 28.59
CA ASP A 271 16.05 -0.83 30.04
C ASP A 271 14.83 -0.03 30.54
N ARG A 272 14.55 1.11 29.91
CA ARG A 272 13.38 1.95 30.24
C ARG A 272 12.08 1.25 29.88
N TRP A 273 12.03 0.61 28.72
CA TRP A 273 10.86 -0.16 28.28
C TRP A 273 10.68 -1.41 29.12
N ALA A 274 11.76 -2.11 29.47
CA ALA A 274 11.70 -3.24 30.41
C ALA A 274 11.15 -2.81 31.78
N ALA A 275 11.66 -1.72 32.34
CA ALA A 275 11.16 -1.16 33.61
C ALA A 275 9.69 -0.72 33.52
N SER A 276 9.24 -0.17 32.38
CA SER A 276 7.83 0.19 32.20
C SER A 276 6.87 -1.01 32.20
N GLN A 277 7.38 -2.21 31.93
CA GLN A 277 6.59 -3.44 31.84
C GLN A 277 6.67 -4.32 33.10
N ASP A 278 7.56 -4.00 34.04
CA ASP A 278 7.63 -4.72 35.32
C ASP A 278 6.42 -4.39 36.23
N ALA A 279 6.25 -5.17 37.30
CA ALA A 279 5.09 -5.03 38.19
C ALA A 279 4.99 -3.64 38.83
N LEU A 280 6.13 -3.03 39.15
CA LEU A 280 6.18 -1.70 39.78
C LEU A 280 5.87 -0.61 38.75
N GLY A 281 6.50 -0.68 37.57
CA GLY A 281 6.26 0.18 36.43
C GLY A 281 4.80 0.16 36.02
N LYS A 282 4.18 -1.01 35.90
CA LYS A 282 2.74 -1.13 35.64
C LYS A 282 1.88 -0.50 36.75
N ALA A 283 2.22 -0.74 38.02
CA ALA A 283 1.47 -0.20 39.16
C ALA A 283 1.49 1.35 39.22
N VAL A 284 2.56 1.99 38.73
CA VAL A 284 2.68 3.45 38.68
C VAL A 284 2.32 4.06 37.32
N GLY A 285 1.74 3.27 36.40
CA GLY A 285 1.32 3.75 35.08
C GLY A 285 2.50 4.06 34.14
N GLY A 286 3.59 3.32 34.26
CA GLY A 286 4.77 3.38 33.40
C GLY A 286 4.38 3.27 31.93
N ARG A 287 4.95 4.14 31.09
CA ARG A 287 4.67 4.20 29.65
C ARG A 287 5.93 3.96 28.84
N GLN A 288 5.79 3.27 27.73
CA GLN A 288 6.85 3.12 26.73
C GLN A 288 6.96 4.43 25.95
N VAL A 289 7.85 5.32 26.38
CA VAL A 289 8.13 6.56 25.66
C VAL A 289 9.08 6.25 24.49
N PRO A 290 8.76 6.65 23.25
CA PRO A 290 9.65 6.45 22.10
C PRO A 290 10.79 7.48 22.06
N LEU A 291 11.72 7.28 21.12
CA LEU A 291 12.65 8.32 20.70
C LEU A 291 11.88 9.35 19.86
N PHE A 292 11.56 10.48 20.48
CA PHE A 292 10.92 11.59 19.78
C PHE A 292 11.81 12.12 18.66
N ASP A 293 11.18 12.58 17.58
CA ASP A 293 11.88 13.36 16.57
C ASP A 293 12.31 14.71 17.16
N LEU A 294 13.14 15.44 16.42
CA LEU A 294 13.72 16.68 16.96
C LEU A 294 12.65 17.77 17.18
N ALA A 295 11.63 17.84 16.33
CA ALA A 295 10.55 18.81 16.49
C ALA A 295 9.75 18.56 17.78
N ALA A 296 9.37 17.31 18.08
CA ALA A 296 8.68 16.98 19.33
C ALA A 296 9.60 17.16 20.55
N THR A 297 10.88 16.77 20.45
CA THR A 297 11.88 16.95 21.53
C THR A 297 12.01 18.42 21.94
N LEU A 298 11.93 19.35 20.97
CA LEU A 298 12.07 20.78 21.23
C LEU A 298 10.73 21.50 21.46
N GLY A 299 9.60 20.78 21.44
CA GLY A 299 8.27 21.36 21.63
C GLY A 299 7.79 22.24 20.47
N LEU A 300 8.28 22.00 19.24
CA LEU A 300 7.95 22.78 18.04
C LEU A 300 6.64 22.35 17.37
N GLY A 301 6.04 21.23 17.77
CA GLY A 301 4.81 20.71 17.19
C GLY A 301 4.92 20.52 15.67
N SER A 302 3.93 21.02 14.92
CA SER A 302 3.87 20.89 13.45
C SER A 302 4.65 21.98 12.69
N LEU A 303 5.45 22.81 13.37
CA LEU A 303 6.17 23.92 12.73
C LEU A 303 7.22 23.47 11.72
N LEU A 304 7.77 22.26 11.82
CA LEU A 304 8.69 21.70 10.82
C LEU A 304 8.10 20.53 10.02
N LYS A 305 6.81 20.27 10.18
CA LYS A 305 6.14 19.14 9.52
C LYS A 305 5.08 19.59 8.53
N PRO A 306 4.90 18.86 7.42
CA PRO A 306 3.69 19.02 6.62
C PRO A 306 2.48 18.71 7.51
N VAL A 307 1.43 19.53 7.45
CA VAL A 307 0.19 19.28 8.19
C VAL A 307 -0.60 18.23 7.40
N THR A 308 -0.41 16.96 7.73
CA THR A 308 -1.18 15.85 7.16
C THR A 308 -2.24 15.42 8.17
N GLY A 309 -3.48 15.89 7.98
CA GLY A 309 -4.63 15.46 8.77
C GLY A 309 -5.48 16.60 9.32
N THR A 310 -6.79 16.50 9.13
CA THR A 310 -7.82 17.42 9.61
C THR A 310 -7.86 17.47 11.14
N ALA A 311 -7.23 18.46 11.74
CA ALA A 311 -7.60 18.92 13.07
C ALA A 311 -8.91 19.72 12.99
N THR A 312 -10.01 19.06 12.60
CA THR A 312 -11.37 19.58 12.82
C THR A 312 -11.71 19.39 14.28
N GLY A 313 -11.22 20.31 15.11
CA GLY A 313 -11.50 20.39 16.53
C GLY A 313 -11.42 21.86 16.96
N SER A 314 -12.57 22.52 16.96
CA SER A 314 -12.78 23.89 17.41
C SER A 314 -12.05 24.21 18.73
N GLY A 315 -11.22 25.26 18.72
CA GLY A 315 -11.06 26.21 19.83
C GLY A 315 -10.56 25.72 21.19
N LYS A 316 -10.05 24.49 21.34
CA LYS A 316 -9.43 24.01 22.59
C LYS A 316 -7.99 23.59 22.32
N TRP A 317 -7.06 24.16 23.09
CA TRP A 317 -5.65 23.79 23.24
C TRP A 317 -5.25 22.53 22.44
N VAL A 318 -4.71 22.73 21.24
CA VAL A 318 -4.21 21.63 20.40
C VAL A 318 -3.08 20.96 21.19
N LYS A 319 -3.30 19.71 21.62
CA LYS A 319 -2.23 18.91 22.25
C LYS A 319 -1.04 18.91 21.29
N PRO A 320 0.21 19.14 21.77
CA PRO A 320 1.37 19.12 20.90
C PRO A 320 1.42 17.78 20.17
N VAL A 321 1.57 17.81 18.84
CA VAL A 321 1.73 16.63 18.02
C VAL A 321 2.97 15.88 18.51
N LYS A 322 2.79 14.66 19.01
CA LYS A 322 3.86 13.82 19.55
C LYS A 322 4.30 12.85 18.47
N THR A 323 5.29 13.25 17.68
CA THR A 323 5.90 12.38 16.66
C THR A 323 7.22 11.81 17.13
N ALA A 324 7.55 10.63 16.62
CA ALA A 324 8.78 9.94 16.96
C ALA A 324 9.51 9.46 15.69
N VAL A 325 10.79 9.14 15.86
CA VAL A 325 11.71 8.83 14.77
C VAL A 325 11.20 7.68 13.91
N VAL A 326 10.70 6.62 14.55
CA VAL A 326 10.20 5.43 13.83
C VAL A 326 8.88 5.74 13.11
N GLU A 327 8.02 6.60 13.66
CA GLU A 327 6.78 7.02 13.02
C GLU A 327 7.04 7.83 11.74
N ASP A 328 8.03 8.74 11.76
CA ASP A 328 8.45 9.46 10.55
C ASP A 328 9.09 8.53 9.50
N LEU A 329 9.85 7.51 9.97
CA LEU A 329 10.38 6.45 9.10
C LEU A 329 9.25 5.60 8.48
N LEU A 330 8.25 5.23 9.26
CA LEU A 330 7.10 4.45 8.78
C LEU A 330 6.25 5.26 7.81
N HIS A 331 6.04 6.54 8.06
CA HIS A 331 5.40 7.44 7.11
C HIS A 331 6.16 7.46 5.78
N ALA A 332 7.50 7.42 5.81
CA ALA A 332 8.29 7.32 4.60
C ALA A 332 8.18 5.93 3.93
N ALA A 333 8.10 4.85 4.71
CA ALA A 333 8.01 3.48 4.21
C ALA A 333 6.64 3.12 3.61
N GLU A 334 5.55 3.70 4.13
CA GLU A 334 4.17 3.38 3.72
C GLU A 334 3.88 3.75 2.26
N SER A 335 4.66 4.66 1.71
CA SER A 335 4.54 5.17 0.35
C SER A 335 4.75 4.10 -0.74
N GLY A 336 5.37 2.95 -0.40
CA GLY A 336 5.66 1.91 -1.37
C GLY A 336 5.83 0.52 -0.78
N LYS A 337 5.38 -0.49 -1.54
CA LYS A 337 5.48 -1.91 -1.20
C LYS A 337 6.93 -2.37 -0.99
N GLU A 338 7.84 -2.07 -1.93
CA GLU A 338 9.26 -2.46 -1.81
C GLU A 338 9.90 -1.90 -0.54
N ALA A 339 9.61 -0.64 -0.18
CA ALA A 339 10.13 0.01 1.02
C ALA A 339 9.55 -0.61 2.30
N SER A 340 8.24 -0.80 2.35
CA SER A 340 7.53 -1.44 3.47
C SER A 340 8.04 -2.87 3.72
N GLN A 341 8.11 -3.69 2.67
CA GLN A 341 8.63 -5.06 2.76
C GLN A 341 10.09 -5.08 3.22
N ALA A 342 10.92 -4.19 2.66
CA ALA A 342 12.34 -4.14 2.98
C ALA A 342 12.60 -3.72 4.43
N LEU A 343 11.80 -2.82 5.00
CA LEU A 343 11.87 -2.46 6.42
C LEU A 343 11.39 -3.61 7.31
N LEU A 344 10.18 -4.12 7.08
CA LEU A 344 9.53 -5.10 7.94
C LEU A 344 10.27 -6.45 7.98
N ASN A 345 10.76 -6.92 6.83
CA ASN A 345 11.45 -8.22 6.70
C ASN A 345 12.94 -8.16 7.08
N HIS A 346 13.48 -6.96 7.39
CA HIS A 346 14.88 -6.83 7.75
C HIS A 346 15.13 -7.31 9.18
N THR A 347 16.24 -8.02 9.38
CA THR A 347 16.75 -8.39 10.71
C THR A 347 18.03 -7.60 10.96
N PRO A 348 17.99 -6.56 11.83
CA PRO A 348 19.18 -5.79 12.17
C PRO A 348 20.30 -6.67 12.76
N PRO A 349 21.58 -6.29 12.62
CA PRO A 349 22.68 -7.04 13.21
C PRO A 349 22.49 -7.28 14.72
N GLY A 350 22.66 -8.53 15.16
CA GLY A 350 22.48 -8.93 16.56
C GLY A 350 21.04 -9.23 16.98
N TRP A 351 20.06 -9.07 16.09
CA TRP A 351 18.67 -9.46 16.35
C TRP A 351 18.41 -10.92 15.92
N LYS A 352 17.48 -11.58 16.62
CA LYS A 352 17.02 -12.93 16.27
C LYS A 352 15.78 -12.92 15.37
N GLU A 353 14.94 -11.90 15.55
CA GLU A 353 13.66 -11.75 14.87
C GLU A 353 13.68 -10.46 14.03
N PRO A 354 12.87 -10.36 12.97
CA PRO A 354 12.84 -9.20 12.08
C PRO A 354 12.25 -7.94 12.77
N VAL A 355 12.38 -6.80 12.11
CA VAL A 355 11.78 -5.51 12.54
C VAL A 355 10.29 -5.66 12.80
N LEU A 356 9.55 -6.39 11.95
CA LEU A 356 8.12 -6.63 12.13
C LEU A 356 7.79 -7.16 13.53
N ASP A 357 8.49 -8.20 13.99
CA ASP A 357 8.26 -8.80 15.31
C ASP A 357 8.48 -7.77 16.43
N HIS A 358 9.56 -6.99 16.36
CA HIS A 358 9.82 -5.96 17.36
C HIS A 358 8.74 -4.87 17.41
N LEU A 359 8.24 -4.44 16.24
CA LEU A 359 7.18 -3.43 16.15
C LEU A 359 5.86 -3.95 16.70
N LEU A 360 5.52 -5.22 16.45
CA LEU A 360 4.28 -5.86 16.92
C LEU A 360 4.31 -6.25 18.40
N THR A 361 5.48 -6.51 18.97
CA THR A 361 5.59 -7.02 20.36
C THR A 361 6.11 -5.95 21.32
N THR A 362 7.36 -5.51 21.12
CA THR A 362 8.10 -4.73 22.11
C THR A 362 7.75 -3.25 22.03
N ARG A 363 7.63 -2.71 20.80
CA ARG A 363 7.41 -1.28 20.54
C ARG A 363 5.94 -0.87 20.56
N LEU A 364 5.01 -1.83 20.65
CA LEU A 364 3.58 -1.57 20.47
C LEU A 364 3.03 -0.50 21.44
N GLY A 365 3.57 -0.40 22.66
CA GLY A 365 3.13 0.60 23.63
C GLY A 365 3.65 2.01 23.34
N ALA A 366 4.72 2.13 22.54
CA ALA A 366 5.22 3.43 22.10
C ALA A 366 4.32 4.07 21.02
N PHE A 367 3.68 3.26 20.16
CA PHE A 367 2.65 3.74 19.25
C PHE A 367 1.41 4.25 19.99
N ASP A 368 1.01 3.59 21.07
CA ASP A 368 -0.08 4.05 21.93
C ASP A 368 0.25 5.40 22.60
N TYR A 369 1.52 5.57 23.01
CA TYR A 369 1.97 6.84 23.59
C TYR A 369 1.83 8.03 22.62
N THR A 370 2.16 7.84 21.34
CA THR A 370 2.13 8.89 20.31
C THR A 370 0.79 9.01 19.59
N GLY A 371 -0.05 7.96 19.63
CA GLY A 371 -1.17 7.81 18.70
C GLY A 371 -0.73 7.50 17.27
N GLY A 372 0.53 7.07 17.07
CA GLY A 372 1.20 6.94 15.78
C GLY A 372 0.86 5.68 14.96
N PHE A 373 -0.27 5.02 15.24
CA PHE A 373 -0.63 3.75 14.59
C PHE A 373 -0.95 3.88 13.11
N GLY A 374 -1.37 5.05 12.62
CA GLY A 374 -1.78 5.25 11.23
C GLY A 374 -0.71 4.80 10.23
N SER A 375 0.53 5.31 10.38
CA SER A 375 1.61 4.95 9.47
C SER A 375 2.08 3.51 9.61
N PHE A 376 2.04 2.94 10.82
CA PHE A 376 2.36 1.54 11.00
C PHE A 376 1.33 0.64 10.30
N GLY A 377 0.04 0.93 10.46
CA GLY A 377 -1.04 0.22 9.77
C GLY A 377 -0.89 0.27 8.25
N ASN A 378 -0.56 1.43 7.68
CA ASN A 378 -0.35 1.57 6.24
C ASN A 378 0.88 0.79 5.74
N VAL A 379 1.99 0.78 6.49
CA VAL A 379 3.18 -0.04 6.17
C VAL A 379 2.84 -1.53 6.18
N LEU A 380 2.04 -1.99 7.16
CA LEU A 380 1.53 -3.37 7.18
C LEU A 380 0.67 -3.65 5.94
N LEU A 381 -0.27 -2.77 5.60
CA LEU A 381 -1.12 -2.91 4.42
C LEU A 381 -0.28 -3.01 3.13
N ALA A 382 0.67 -2.09 2.93
CA ALA A 382 1.53 -2.07 1.76
C ALA A 382 2.47 -3.29 1.70
N GLY A 383 2.96 -3.76 2.86
CA GLY A 383 3.92 -4.86 2.97
C GLY A 383 3.30 -6.26 2.87
N THR A 384 2.07 -6.46 3.35
CA THR A 384 1.49 -7.81 3.57
C THR A 384 0.42 -8.23 2.56
N THR A 385 -0.15 -7.30 1.79
CA THR A 385 -1.29 -7.60 0.90
C THR A 385 -0.88 -8.01 -0.53
N GLY A 386 0.42 -8.13 -0.81
CA GLY A 386 0.92 -8.57 -2.11
C GLY A 386 0.88 -10.09 -2.31
N GLN A 387 0.87 -10.52 -3.58
CA GLN A 387 0.92 -11.94 -3.97
C GLN A 387 2.34 -12.53 -4.07
N ASP A 388 3.39 -11.71 -3.90
CA ASP A 388 4.77 -12.19 -3.91
C ASP A 388 5.15 -12.87 -2.59
N ALA A 389 6.20 -13.69 -2.63
CA ALA A 389 6.65 -14.50 -1.49
C ALA A 389 6.97 -13.66 -0.23
N THR A 390 7.46 -12.41 -0.39
CA THR A 390 7.78 -11.56 0.77
C THR A 390 6.51 -11.08 1.45
N SER A 391 5.51 -10.62 0.69
CA SER A 391 4.21 -10.27 1.26
C SER A 391 3.53 -11.46 1.95
N LYS A 392 3.54 -12.64 1.32
CA LYS A 392 2.98 -13.87 1.92
C LYS A 392 3.67 -14.21 3.24
N LYS A 393 5.00 -14.14 3.28
CA LYS A 393 5.80 -14.36 4.50
C LYS A 393 5.44 -13.36 5.60
N LEU A 394 5.40 -12.07 5.28
CA LEU A 394 5.08 -11.01 6.25
C LEU A 394 3.64 -11.12 6.75
N ALA A 395 2.69 -11.49 5.89
CA ALA A 395 1.31 -11.75 6.28
C ALA A 395 1.22 -12.93 7.27
N ALA A 396 1.92 -14.04 6.99
CA ALA A 396 1.99 -15.18 7.89
C ALA A 396 2.62 -14.85 9.26
N GLU A 397 3.70 -14.06 9.27
CA GLU A 397 4.34 -13.58 10.50
C GLU A 397 3.41 -12.64 11.28
N LEU A 398 2.73 -11.70 10.60
CA LEU A 398 1.73 -10.83 11.21
C LEU A 398 0.60 -11.66 11.86
N THR A 399 0.02 -12.62 11.12
CA THR A 399 -1.03 -13.50 11.64
C THR A 399 -0.57 -14.25 12.88
N LYS A 400 0.61 -14.88 12.83
CA LYS A 400 1.16 -15.65 13.95
C LYS A 400 1.40 -14.77 15.18
N THR A 401 2.13 -13.67 15.02
CA THR A 401 2.47 -12.78 16.15
C THR A 401 1.21 -12.18 16.76
N MET A 402 0.23 -11.77 15.95
CA MET A 402 -1.03 -11.22 16.47
C MET A 402 -1.88 -12.27 17.18
N ALA A 403 -1.91 -13.51 16.68
CA ALA A 403 -2.56 -14.62 17.37
C ALA A 403 -1.95 -14.86 18.75
N ASP A 404 -0.61 -14.92 18.84
CA ASP A 404 0.10 -15.14 20.11
C ASP A 404 -0.16 -14.01 21.12
N GLN A 405 -0.23 -12.76 20.66
CA GLN A 405 -0.56 -11.60 21.51
C GLN A 405 -2.03 -11.60 21.96
N ALA A 406 -2.95 -12.05 21.11
CA ALA A 406 -4.39 -12.02 21.39
C ALA A 406 -4.88 -13.21 22.22
N ARG A 407 -4.24 -14.38 22.08
CA ARG A 407 -4.69 -15.64 22.69
C ARG A 407 -4.95 -15.53 24.19
N GLY A 408 -4.05 -14.90 24.94
CA GLY A 408 -4.18 -14.76 26.39
C GLY A 408 -5.29 -13.81 26.84
N ALA A 409 -5.84 -13.00 25.92
CA ALA A 409 -6.91 -12.05 26.21
C ALA A 409 -8.31 -12.61 25.97
N PHE A 410 -8.40 -13.82 25.42
CA PHE A 410 -9.63 -14.58 25.28
C PHE A 410 -9.64 -15.74 26.26
N GLY A 411 -10.81 -16.05 26.79
CA GLY A 411 -11.06 -17.19 27.66
C GLY A 411 -12.37 -17.88 27.28
N LYS A 412 -12.82 -18.75 28.17
CA LYS A 412 -14.08 -19.47 28.06
C LYS A 412 -14.97 -19.14 29.23
N ALA A 413 -16.17 -18.62 28.94
CA ALA A 413 -17.19 -18.35 29.94
C ALA A 413 -17.83 -19.65 30.47
N GLY A 414 -18.58 -19.53 31.58
CA GLY A 414 -19.26 -20.68 32.21
C GLY A 414 -20.35 -21.33 31.35
N ASP A 415 -20.86 -20.62 30.34
CA ASP A 415 -21.81 -21.13 29.34
C ASP A 415 -21.12 -21.82 28.15
N GLY A 416 -19.78 -21.86 28.15
CA GLY A 416 -18.98 -22.48 27.10
C GLY A 416 -18.61 -21.56 25.93
N ASN A 417 -19.16 -20.35 25.86
CA ASN A 417 -18.85 -19.37 24.81
C ASN A 417 -17.52 -18.64 25.09
N MET A 418 -17.02 -17.91 24.08
CA MET A 418 -15.85 -17.06 24.22
C MET A 418 -16.12 -15.89 25.18
N GLU A 419 -15.16 -15.57 26.04
CA GLU A 419 -15.14 -14.35 26.85
C GLU A 419 -13.86 -13.55 26.66
N ILE A 420 -13.93 -12.23 26.91
CA ILE A 420 -12.76 -11.37 26.98
C ILE A 420 -12.24 -11.36 28.42
N THR A 421 -11.07 -11.95 28.65
CA THR A 421 -10.42 -11.99 29.97
C THR A 421 -9.51 -10.79 30.20
N ASP A 422 -8.95 -10.21 29.13
CA ASP A 422 -8.12 -9.00 29.19
C ASP A 422 -8.53 -8.00 28.10
N ARG A 423 -9.45 -7.10 28.46
CA ARG A 423 -9.93 -6.05 27.54
C ARG A 423 -8.81 -5.06 27.17
N ALA A 424 -7.91 -4.75 28.11
CA ALA A 424 -6.85 -3.77 27.89
C ALA A 424 -5.84 -4.28 26.85
N ALA A 425 -5.51 -5.58 26.87
CA ALA A 425 -4.69 -6.19 25.83
C ALA A 425 -5.33 -6.08 24.43
N LEU A 426 -6.63 -6.32 24.32
CA LEU A 426 -7.35 -6.27 23.04
C LEU A 426 -7.55 -4.85 22.51
N ASP A 427 -7.73 -3.88 23.40
CA ASP A 427 -7.82 -2.46 23.02
C ASP A 427 -6.46 -1.94 22.52
N ARG A 428 -5.34 -2.41 23.10
CA ARG A 428 -3.99 -2.11 22.61
C ARG A 428 -3.73 -2.64 21.19
N LEU A 429 -4.35 -3.76 20.84
CA LEU A 429 -4.25 -4.38 19.51
C LEU A 429 -5.29 -3.84 18.51
N ALA A 430 -6.26 -3.04 18.96
CA ALA A 430 -7.35 -2.56 18.11
C ALA A 430 -6.92 -1.88 16.81
N PRO A 431 -5.88 -1.01 16.79
CA PRO A 431 -5.42 -0.37 15.56
C PRO A 431 -4.85 -1.33 14.50
N LEU A 432 -4.53 -2.58 14.88
CA LEU A 432 -3.94 -3.58 13.99
C LEU A 432 -4.97 -4.57 13.42
N ARG A 433 -6.23 -4.53 13.88
CA ARG A 433 -7.29 -5.45 13.45
C ARG A 433 -7.55 -5.37 11.94
N TYR A 434 -7.70 -4.16 11.41
CA TYR A 434 -7.93 -3.95 9.99
C TYR A 434 -6.74 -4.38 9.11
N PRO A 435 -5.48 -3.96 9.37
CA PRO A 435 -4.32 -4.48 8.64
C PRO A 435 -4.19 -6.01 8.68
N LEU A 436 -4.44 -6.63 9.84
CA LEU A 436 -4.44 -8.08 10.00
C LEU A 436 -5.51 -8.75 9.12
N ALA A 437 -6.74 -8.25 9.15
CA ALA A 437 -7.84 -8.75 8.32
C ALA A 437 -7.51 -8.64 6.82
N ARG A 438 -6.95 -7.49 6.39
CA ARG A 438 -6.54 -7.27 4.99
C ARG A 438 -5.40 -8.20 4.56
N ALA A 439 -4.42 -8.46 5.43
CA ALA A 439 -3.35 -9.41 5.16
C ALA A 439 -3.88 -10.83 4.94
N MET A 440 -4.82 -11.27 5.79
CA MET A 440 -5.49 -12.57 5.66
C MET A 440 -6.39 -12.63 4.41
N ALA A 441 -7.19 -11.58 4.14
CA ALA A 441 -8.05 -11.50 2.96
C ALA A 441 -7.24 -11.53 1.65
N ALA A 442 -6.09 -10.87 1.60
CA ALA A 442 -5.19 -10.92 0.44
C ALA A 442 -4.58 -12.31 0.21
N ASN A 443 -4.54 -13.16 1.23
CA ASN A 443 -3.99 -14.52 1.20
C ASN A 443 -5.09 -15.55 1.53
N ILE A 444 -6.33 -15.28 1.10
CA ILE A 444 -7.49 -16.10 1.46
C ILE A 444 -7.35 -17.54 0.98
N ASP A 445 -6.63 -17.79 -0.11
CA ASP A 445 -6.27 -19.13 -0.58
C ASP A 445 -5.50 -19.92 0.49
N GLN A 446 -4.53 -19.28 1.15
CA GLN A 446 -3.74 -19.90 2.22
C GLN A 446 -4.55 -20.10 3.48
N VAL A 447 -5.40 -19.12 3.85
CA VAL A 447 -6.31 -19.22 5.00
C VAL A 447 -7.28 -20.38 4.80
N SER A 448 -7.93 -20.44 3.64
CA SER A 448 -8.89 -21.50 3.30
C SER A 448 -8.22 -22.87 3.25
N ASN A 449 -7.04 -22.98 2.65
CA ASN A 449 -6.28 -24.24 2.64
C ASN A 449 -5.86 -24.70 4.05
N LEU A 450 -5.45 -23.76 4.92
CA LEU A 450 -5.12 -24.06 6.32
C LEU A 450 -6.34 -24.57 7.09
N LEU A 451 -7.51 -23.94 6.93
CA LEU A 451 -8.74 -24.36 7.60
C LEU A 451 -9.30 -25.68 7.03
N LEU A 452 -9.08 -25.94 5.75
CA LEU A 452 -9.58 -27.14 5.07
C LEU A 452 -8.72 -28.37 5.29
N ASN A 453 -7.41 -28.21 5.11
CA ASN A 453 -6.47 -29.32 5.01
C ASN A 453 -5.53 -29.40 6.21
N HIS A 454 -5.80 -28.63 7.27
CA HIS A 454 -4.93 -28.47 8.45
C HIS A 454 -3.47 -28.14 8.05
N ALA A 455 -3.32 -27.41 6.95
CA ALA A 455 -2.02 -26.93 6.48
C ALA A 455 -1.51 -25.82 7.41
N THR A 456 -0.32 -25.29 7.13
CA THR A 456 0.20 -24.12 7.85
C THR A 456 0.24 -22.91 6.94
N PHE A 457 0.01 -21.73 7.51
CA PHE A 457 0.26 -20.45 6.87
C PHE A 457 1.54 -19.88 7.45
N GLY A 458 2.66 -20.24 6.83
CA GLY A 458 3.99 -20.06 7.43
C GLY A 458 4.11 -20.83 8.74
N ARG A 459 4.21 -20.11 9.86
CA ARG A 459 4.27 -20.68 11.22
C ARG A 459 2.92 -20.73 11.94
N ALA A 460 1.86 -20.16 11.36
CA ALA A 460 0.53 -20.19 11.95
C ALA A 460 -0.16 -21.51 11.63
N ASP A 461 -0.68 -22.17 12.66
CA ASP A 461 -1.59 -23.31 12.54
C ASP A 461 -3.07 -22.88 12.60
N ALA A 462 -4.00 -23.84 12.58
CA ALA A 462 -5.44 -23.56 12.61
C ALA A 462 -5.90 -22.89 13.92
N THR A 463 -5.28 -23.22 15.05
CA THR A 463 -5.55 -22.57 16.33
C THR A 463 -5.07 -21.13 16.33
N ASP A 464 -3.85 -20.86 15.86
CA ASP A 464 -3.31 -19.51 15.66
C ASP A 464 -4.22 -18.69 14.75
N MET A 465 -4.62 -19.26 13.61
CA MET A 465 -5.52 -18.60 12.65
C MET A 465 -6.86 -18.24 13.31
N SER A 466 -7.41 -19.12 14.16
CA SER A 466 -8.69 -18.88 14.82
C SER A 466 -8.64 -17.71 15.79
N TYR A 467 -7.56 -17.59 16.58
CA TYR A 467 -7.35 -16.41 17.46
C TYR A 467 -7.04 -15.14 16.66
N ALA A 468 -6.29 -15.23 15.55
CA ALA A 468 -6.06 -14.09 14.66
C ALA A 468 -7.37 -13.60 14.03
N LEU A 469 -8.24 -14.51 13.57
CA LEU A 469 -9.58 -14.19 13.08
C LEU A 469 -10.44 -13.57 14.19
N ALA A 470 -10.42 -14.11 15.41
CA ALA A 470 -11.16 -13.56 16.55
C ALA A 470 -10.74 -12.12 16.88
N LEU A 471 -9.48 -11.76 16.66
CA LEU A 471 -9.02 -10.38 16.76
C LEU A 471 -9.44 -9.54 15.55
N ALA A 472 -9.19 -10.04 14.34
CA ALA A 472 -9.37 -9.31 13.09
C ALA A 472 -10.84 -9.00 12.79
N THR A 473 -11.73 -9.98 13.00
CA THR A 473 -13.16 -9.83 12.70
C THR A 473 -13.84 -8.86 13.63
N ARG A 474 -13.23 -8.46 14.75
CA ARG A 474 -13.74 -7.39 15.64
C ARG A 474 -13.73 -6.01 15.00
N ASP A 475 -13.05 -5.85 13.87
CA ASP A 475 -13.15 -4.69 13.00
C ASP A 475 -14.15 -4.98 11.86
N ASP A 476 -15.18 -4.15 11.73
CA ASP A 476 -16.27 -4.40 10.77
C ASP A 476 -15.77 -4.36 9.32
N ALA A 477 -14.90 -3.41 8.98
CA ALA A 477 -14.29 -3.31 7.65
C ALA A 477 -13.32 -4.48 7.38
N GLY A 478 -12.66 -4.98 8.43
CA GLY A 478 -11.85 -6.19 8.37
C GLY A 478 -12.68 -7.44 8.11
N PHE A 479 -13.79 -7.61 8.82
CA PHE A 479 -14.75 -8.70 8.59
C PHE A 479 -15.31 -8.66 7.16
N GLU A 480 -15.72 -7.48 6.69
CA GLU A 480 -16.18 -7.26 5.32
C GLU A 480 -15.13 -7.70 4.29
N ALA A 481 -13.88 -7.29 4.47
CA ALA A 481 -12.78 -7.67 3.58
C ALA A 481 -12.56 -9.19 3.51
N LEU A 482 -12.66 -9.90 4.64
CA LEU A 482 -12.53 -11.36 4.70
C LEU A 482 -13.68 -12.06 3.99
N MET A 483 -14.92 -11.64 4.24
CA MET A 483 -16.11 -12.20 3.61
C MET A 483 -16.10 -11.98 2.09
N ARG A 484 -15.71 -10.78 1.64
CA ARG A 484 -15.55 -10.48 0.21
C ARG A 484 -14.47 -11.35 -0.43
N ALA A 485 -13.30 -11.48 0.20
CA ALA A 485 -12.23 -12.32 -0.32
C ALA A 485 -12.65 -13.79 -0.42
N GLN A 486 -13.33 -14.33 0.60
CA GLN A 486 -13.82 -15.71 0.59
C GLN A 486 -14.92 -15.93 -0.46
N THR A 487 -15.76 -14.92 -0.70
CA THR A 487 -16.75 -14.93 -1.79
C THR A 487 -16.08 -14.99 -3.17
N GLU A 488 -15.07 -14.15 -3.38
CA GLU A 488 -14.29 -14.15 -4.62
C GLU A 488 -13.50 -15.44 -4.81
N HIS A 489 -12.98 -16.03 -3.72
CA HIS A 489 -12.31 -17.33 -3.72
C HIS A 489 -13.26 -18.45 -4.13
N MET A 490 -14.43 -18.56 -3.50
CA MET A 490 -15.44 -19.57 -3.87
C MET A 490 -15.90 -19.41 -5.31
N LYS A 491 -16.11 -18.17 -5.77
CA LYS A 491 -16.47 -17.92 -7.17
C LYS A 491 -15.37 -18.41 -8.13
N ALA A 492 -14.11 -18.14 -7.83
CA ALA A 492 -12.98 -18.61 -8.65
C ALA A 492 -12.89 -20.14 -8.66
N ALA A 493 -13.07 -20.79 -7.50
CA ALA A 493 -13.10 -22.25 -7.38
C ALA A 493 -14.22 -22.85 -8.25
N LEU A 494 -15.44 -22.31 -8.19
CA LEU A 494 -16.57 -22.77 -9.01
C LEU A 494 -16.39 -22.47 -10.51
N ASP A 495 -15.78 -21.34 -10.87
CA ASP A 495 -15.54 -20.96 -12.28
C ASP A 495 -14.42 -21.82 -12.92
N SER A 496 -13.52 -22.43 -12.13
CA SER A 496 -12.40 -23.26 -12.61
C SER A 496 -12.81 -24.61 -13.23
N MET A 497 -14.07 -25.02 -13.06
CA MET A 497 -14.61 -26.29 -13.54
C MET A 497 -14.64 -26.41 -15.08
N PRO A 498 -14.42 -27.59 -15.67
CA PRO A 498 -14.72 -27.83 -17.09
C PRO A 498 -16.22 -27.82 -17.41
N PRO A 499 -16.65 -27.46 -18.63
CA PRO A 499 -18.05 -27.55 -19.05
C PRO A 499 -18.46 -29.01 -19.33
N VAL A 500 -19.75 -29.31 -19.18
CA VAL A 500 -20.34 -30.58 -19.65
C VAL A 500 -20.08 -30.76 -21.14
N GLY A 501 -19.67 -31.96 -21.55
CA GLY A 501 -19.36 -32.30 -22.93
C GLY A 501 -17.91 -32.01 -23.34
N LEU A 502 -17.02 -31.66 -22.40
CA LEU A 502 -15.58 -31.58 -22.66
C LEU A 502 -15.04 -33.00 -22.96
N ASP A 503 -14.36 -33.17 -24.09
CA ASP A 503 -13.74 -34.43 -24.49
C ASP A 503 -12.48 -34.18 -25.32
N SER A 504 -11.74 -35.25 -25.64
CA SER A 504 -10.47 -35.15 -26.39
C SER A 504 -10.55 -34.41 -27.74
N SER A 505 -11.73 -34.29 -28.35
CA SER A 505 -11.96 -33.63 -29.63
C SER A 505 -12.08 -32.11 -29.52
N ASN A 506 -12.52 -31.59 -28.36
CA ASN A 506 -12.79 -30.15 -28.16
C ASN A 506 -11.90 -29.45 -27.12
N LEU A 507 -11.00 -30.18 -26.41
CA LEU A 507 -10.08 -29.62 -25.40
C LEU A 507 -9.41 -28.31 -25.80
N LYS A 508 -8.72 -28.30 -26.96
CA LYS A 508 -7.98 -27.11 -27.43
C LYS A 508 -8.88 -25.92 -27.74
N GLN A 509 -10.10 -26.18 -28.23
CA GLN A 509 -11.05 -25.14 -28.56
C GLN A 509 -11.60 -24.47 -27.30
N LEU A 510 -11.77 -25.24 -26.21
CA LEU A 510 -12.31 -24.78 -24.94
C LEU A 510 -11.21 -24.34 -23.94
N GLY A 511 -9.94 -24.39 -24.33
CA GLY A 511 -8.82 -23.93 -23.51
C GLY A 511 -8.32 -24.93 -22.46
N PHE A 512 -8.65 -26.22 -22.60
CA PHE A 512 -8.26 -27.30 -21.69
C PHE A 512 -7.16 -28.19 -22.29
N THR A 513 -6.47 -28.93 -21.43
CA THR A 513 -5.44 -29.90 -21.78
C THR A 513 -5.91 -31.34 -21.56
N LYS A 514 -5.16 -32.31 -22.09
CA LYS A 514 -5.44 -33.74 -21.80
C LYS A 514 -5.26 -34.08 -20.32
N ALA A 515 -4.39 -33.35 -19.62
CA ALA A 515 -4.22 -33.54 -18.18
C ALA A 515 -5.46 -33.05 -17.42
N ASP A 516 -6.07 -31.95 -17.84
CA ASP A 516 -7.32 -31.45 -17.27
C ASP A 516 -8.45 -32.47 -17.48
N LEU A 517 -8.61 -33.00 -18.69
CA LEU A 517 -9.60 -34.05 -18.97
C LEU A 517 -9.45 -35.22 -18.00
N LYS A 518 -8.24 -35.75 -17.84
CA LYS A 518 -7.95 -36.85 -16.90
C LYS A 518 -8.20 -36.48 -15.43
N THR A 519 -8.05 -35.21 -15.08
CA THR A 519 -8.20 -34.73 -13.70
C THR A 519 -9.66 -34.60 -13.31
N PHE A 520 -10.53 -34.29 -14.27
CA PHE A 520 -11.95 -34.04 -14.03
C PHE A 520 -12.88 -35.17 -14.48
N ASP A 521 -12.38 -36.12 -15.27
CA ASP A 521 -13.09 -37.34 -15.70
C ASP A 521 -13.05 -38.35 -14.54
N PHE A 522 -14.05 -38.31 -13.66
CA PHE A 522 -14.06 -39.12 -12.43
C PHE A 522 -14.54 -40.55 -12.69
N ASP A 523 -15.27 -40.79 -13.78
CA ASP A 523 -15.73 -42.13 -14.18
C ASP A 523 -14.85 -42.81 -15.26
N GLU A 524 -13.81 -42.11 -15.71
CA GLU A 524 -12.81 -42.56 -16.68
C GLU A 524 -13.41 -42.95 -18.05
N ASP A 525 -14.55 -42.38 -18.44
CA ASP A 525 -15.24 -42.69 -19.69
C ASP A 525 -14.74 -41.87 -20.90
N GLY A 526 -13.79 -40.94 -20.67
CA GLY A 526 -13.11 -40.15 -21.68
C GLY A 526 -13.81 -38.84 -22.04
N ARG A 527 -14.87 -38.46 -21.32
CA ARG A 527 -15.60 -37.19 -21.47
C ARG A 527 -16.02 -36.67 -20.09
N ILE A 528 -16.22 -35.36 -19.99
CA ILE A 528 -16.76 -34.74 -18.79
C ILE A 528 -18.28 -34.71 -18.89
N GLY A 529 -18.96 -35.56 -18.13
CA GLY A 529 -20.40 -35.62 -18.01
C GLY A 529 -20.98 -34.75 -16.89
N LYS A 530 -22.32 -34.73 -16.79
CA LYS A 530 -23.03 -34.05 -15.68
C LYS A 530 -22.71 -34.67 -14.31
N THR A 531 -22.35 -35.95 -14.28
CA THR A 531 -21.96 -36.64 -13.05
C THR A 531 -20.63 -36.08 -12.54
N ASP A 532 -19.64 -35.94 -13.42
CA ASP A 532 -18.31 -35.41 -13.09
C ASP A 532 -18.37 -33.97 -12.63
N VAL A 533 -19.07 -33.13 -13.41
CA VAL A 533 -19.31 -31.72 -13.09
C VAL A 533 -20.08 -31.60 -11.77
N GLY A 534 -21.07 -32.47 -11.54
CA GLY A 534 -21.80 -32.53 -10.28
C GLY A 534 -20.92 -32.91 -9.09
N GLN A 535 -20.00 -33.86 -9.25
CA GLN A 535 -19.06 -34.25 -8.19
C GLN A 535 -18.05 -33.12 -7.88
N PHE A 536 -17.49 -32.49 -8.92
CA PHE A 536 -16.61 -31.32 -8.75
C PHE A 536 -17.29 -30.19 -8.01
N LEU A 537 -18.56 -29.88 -8.34
CA LEU A 537 -19.34 -28.87 -7.63
C LEU A 537 -19.51 -29.26 -6.15
N VAL A 538 -19.86 -30.51 -5.85
CA VAL A 538 -19.98 -30.98 -4.46
C VAL A 538 -18.68 -30.75 -3.70
N ASP A 539 -17.55 -31.19 -4.24
CA ASP A 539 -16.26 -31.13 -3.54
C ASP A 539 -15.84 -29.67 -3.26
N ASN A 540 -15.99 -28.77 -4.24
CA ASN A 540 -15.68 -27.36 -4.04
C ASN A 540 -16.67 -26.67 -3.12
N ILE A 541 -17.97 -26.96 -3.21
CA ILE A 541 -18.97 -26.34 -2.33
C ILE A 541 -18.75 -26.74 -0.87
N VAL A 542 -18.46 -28.02 -0.62
CA VAL A 542 -18.13 -28.51 0.74
C VAL A 542 -16.83 -27.89 1.22
N GLY A 543 -15.82 -27.79 0.35
CA GLY A 543 -14.57 -27.09 0.66
C GLY A 543 -14.81 -25.62 1.03
N GLU A 544 -15.46 -24.85 0.18
CA GLU A 544 -15.65 -23.41 0.40
C GLU A 544 -16.61 -23.09 1.57
N ALA A 545 -17.50 -24.01 1.93
CA ALA A 545 -18.40 -23.86 3.09
C ALA A 545 -17.65 -23.79 4.43
N ARG A 546 -16.53 -24.51 4.59
CA ARG A 546 -15.82 -24.57 5.88
C ARG A 546 -15.12 -23.24 6.26
N PRO A 547 -14.35 -22.57 5.38
CA PRO A 547 -13.78 -21.27 5.71
C PRO A 547 -14.86 -20.20 5.98
N PHE A 548 -15.97 -20.21 5.24
CA PHE A 548 -17.12 -19.35 5.56
C PHE A 548 -17.64 -19.60 6.97
N SER A 549 -17.79 -20.87 7.36
CA SER A 549 -18.24 -21.25 8.70
C SER A 549 -17.33 -20.68 9.78
N HIS A 550 -16.01 -20.86 9.62
CA HIS A 550 -15.02 -20.34 10.56
C HIS A 550 -15.09 -18.81 10.69
N ILE A 551 -15.09 -18.07 9.58
CA ILE A 551 -15.10 -16.60 9.62
C ILE A 551 -16.37 -16.08 10.32
N VAL A 552 -17.54 -16.62 9.99
CA VAL A 552 -18.84 -16.20 10.54
C VAL A 552 -18.97 -16.60 12.01
N GLU A 553 -18.63 -17.84 12.36
CA GLU A 553 -18.74 -18.33 13.74
C GLU A 553 -17.76 -17.62 14.67
N ILE A 554 -16.50 -17.43 14.25
CA ILE A 554 -15.51 -16.71 15.05
C ILE A 554 -15.95 -15.26 15.30
N ARG A 555 -16.54 -14.58 14.30
CA ARG A 555 -17.13 -13.25 14.50
C ARG A 555 -18.29 -13.29 15.49
N ARG A 556 -19.19 -14.28 15.41
CA ARG A 556 -20.28 -14.46 16.38
C ARG A 556 -19.71 -14.58 17.80
N GLN A 557 -18.72 -15.45 17.99
CA GLN A 557 -18.03 -15.63 19.28
C GLN A 557 -17.39 -14.32 19.78
N ALA A 558 -16.72 -13.58 18.90
CA ALA A 558 -16.11 -12.30 19.26
C ALA A 558 -17.16 -11.25 19.69
N LEU A 559 -18.32 -11.19 19.03
CA LEU A 559 -19.44 -10.30 19.40
C LEU A 559 -20.05 -10.69 20.75
N ILE A 560 -20.22 -11.99 21.00
CA ILE A 560 -20.68 -12.50 22.31
C ILE A 560 -19.70 -12.09 23.41
N ALA A 561 -18.40 -12.28 23.16
CA ALA A 561 -17.35 -11.89 24.09
C ALA A 561 -17.29 -10.36 24.33
N GLU A 562 -17.81 -9.55 23.41
CA GLU A 562 -17.98 -8.09 23.59
C GLU A 562 -19.24 -7.70 24.38
N GLY A 563 -20.02 -8.68 24.84
CA GLY A 563 -21.19 -8.48 25.71
C GLY A 563 -22.51 -8.38 24.95
N LEU A 564 -22.53 -8.69 23.66
CA LEU A 564 -23.80 -8.94 22.97
C LEU A 564 -24.33 -10.29 23.42
N ASP A 565 -25.62 -10.35 23.75
CA ASP A 565 -26.27 -11.65 23.86
C ASP A 565 -26.27 -12.35 22.50
N ASP A 566 -26.37 -13.67 22.49
CA ASP A 566 -26.27 -14.49 21.27
C ASP A 566 -27.24 -14.06 20.17
N LYS A 567 -28.46 -13.65 20.56
CA LYS A 567 -29.47 -13.16 19.61
C LYS A 567 -29.03 -11.85 18.96
N LYS A 568 -28.58 -10.87 19.74
CA LYS A 568 -28.09 -9.57 19.21
C LYS A 568 -26.79 -9.71 18.42
N ALA A 569 -25.88 -10.58 18.86
CA ALA A 569 -24.69 -10.91 18.08
C ALA A 569 -25.09 -11.48 16.72
N SER A 570 -26.14 -12.31 16.71
CA SER A 570 -26.71 -12.85 15.49
C SER A 570 -27.33 -11.77 14.60
N GLU A 571 -28.17 -10.88 15.13
CA GLU A 571 -28.78 -9.78 14.35
C GLU A 571 -27.75 -8.78 13.79
N ALA A 572 -26.70 -8.46 14.56
CA ALA A 572 -25.65 -7.53 14.14
C ALA A 572 -24.83 -8.10 12.97
N LEU A 573 -24.43 -9.37 13.09
CA LEU A 573 -23.72 -10.08 12.03
C LEU A 573 -24.59 -10.20 10.76
N GLN A 574 -25.92 -10.23 10.90
CA GLN A 574 -26.83 -10.43 9.77
C GLN A 574 -26.82 -9.18 8.91
N THR A 575 -26.88 -8.03 9.57
CA THR A 575 -26.77 -6.71 8.95
C THR A 575 -25.43 -6.60 8.20
N MET A 576 -24.32 -6.96 8.86
CA MET A 576 -22.98 -6.87 8.27
C MET A 576 -22.79 -7.80 7.06
N VAL A 577 -23.21 -9.07 7.17
CA VAL A 577 -23.11 -10.04 6.06
C VAL A 577 -24.00 -9.60 4.89
N ARG A 578 -25.23 -9.14 5.16
CA ARG A 578 -26.13 -8.62 4.12
C ARG A 578 -25.49 -7.43 3.38
N ASP A 579 -24.89 -6.50 4.10
CA ASP A 579 -24.32 -5.29 3.52
C ASP A 579 -23.02 -5.60 2.74
N THR A 580 -22.27 -6.63 3.16
CA THR A 580 -21.02 -7.09 2.51
C THR A 580 -21.25 -7.84 1.19
N ILE A 581 -22.35 -8.60 1.07
CA ILE A 581 -22.54 -9.63 0.04
C ILE A 581 -23.05 -9.10 -1.32
N GLY A 582 -23.15 -7.79 -1.53
CA GLY A 582 -23.65 -7.14 -2.76
C GLY A 582 -22.81 -7.34 -4.06
N LEU A 583 -22.04 -8.42 -4.17
CA LEU A 583 -21.03 -8.69 -5.20
C LEU A 583 -21.52 -9.53 -6.40
N ILE A 584 -22.70 -10.15 -6.32
CA ILE A 584 -23.33 -10.79 -7.48
C ILE A 584 -24.24 -9.74 -8.15
N PRO A 585 -24.05 -9.43 -9.44
CA PRO A 585 -24.83 -8.39 -10.11
C PRO A 585 -26.32 -8.68 -9.99
N VAL A 586 -27.03 -7.80 -9.28
CA VAL A 586 -28.49 -7.82 -9.23
C VAL A 586 -29.01 -7.33 -10.59
N PRO A 587 -29.93 -8.07 -11.23
CA PRO A 587 -30.47 -7.66 -12.53
C PRO A 587 -31.03 -6.23 -12.51
N GLY A 588 -30.66 -5.42 -13.51
CA GLY A 588 -31.08 -4.01 -13.64
C GLY A 588 -30.14 -2.95 -13.06
N ALA A 589 -29.04 -3.32 -12.38
CA ALA A 589 -28.03 -2.37 -11.92
C ALA A 589 -27.17 -1.87 -13.09
N LYS A 590 -27.44 -0.65 -13.60
CA LYS A 590 -26.55 0.00 -14.57
C LYS A 590 -25.18 0.26 -13.94
N GLN A 591 -24.11 -0.09 -14.64
CA GLN A 591 -22.76 0.38 -14.32
C GLN A 591 -22.73 1.92 -14.46
N VAL A 592 -22.80 2.65 -13.34
CA VAL A 592 -22.61 4.11 -13.33
C VAL A 592 -21.23 4.40 -12.75
N GLY A 593 -20.34 4.91 -13.60
CA GLY A 593 -18.90 5.04 -13.35
C GLY A 593 -18.43 6.30 -12.62
N GLU A 594 -19.20 6.92 -11.71
CA GLU A 594 -18.82 8.25 -11.20
C GLU A 594 -18.91 8.49 -9.67
N LEU A 595 -18.97 7.44 -8.84
CA LEU A 595 -18.94 7.60 -7.36
C LEU A 595 -17.74 6.89 -6.69
N ALA A 596 -16.57 6.97 -7.31
CA ALA A 596 -15.31 6.43 -6.78
C ALA A 596 -14.30 7.52 -6.34
N THR A 597 -14.77 8.67 -5.85
CA THR A 597 -13.93 9.85 -5.55
C THR A 597 -13.91 10.28 -4.08
N GLY A 598 -14.27 9.39 -3.14
CA GLY A 598 -14.13 9.62 -1.70
C GLY A 598 -13.26 8.58 -1.01
N ALA A 599 -12.21 9.03 -0.31
CA ALA A 599 -11.26 8.32 0.58
C ALA A 599 -10.53 7.05 0.07
N PHE A 600 -11.03 6.34 -0.94
CA PHE A 600 -10.47 5.09 -1.47
C PHE A 600 -9.92 5.20 -2.91
N GLY A 601 -10.07 6.36 -3.55
CA GLY A 601 -9.67 6.58 -4.95
C GLY A 601 -8.15 6.48 -5.23
N SER A 602 -7.30 6.49 -4.20
CA SER A 602 -5.83 6.43 -4.36
C SER A 602 -5.21 5.04 -4.17
N LEU A 603 -5.99 3.99 -3.82
CA LEU A 603 -5.47 2.66 -3.46
C LEU A 603 -5.92 1.52 -4.40
N LEU A 604 -6.53 1.84 -5.55
CA LEU A 604 -7.01 0.90 -6.57
C LEU A 604 -5.90 0.41 -7.52
N THR A 605 -4.87 -0.27 -7.00
CA THR A 605 -3.72 -0.74 -7.82
C THR A 605 -3.74 -2.21 -8.20
N SER A 606 -4.76 -2.99 -7.80
CA SER A 606 -4.96 -4.35 -8.30
C SER A 606 -6.02 -4.37 -9.40
N GLN A 607 -5.83 -5.21 -10.43
CA GLN A 607 -6.84 -5.41 -11.49
C GLN A 607 -8.18 -5.95 -10.96
N TYR A 608 -8.25 -6.40 -9.71
CA TYR A 608 -9.44 -6.95 -9.06
C TYR A 608 -10.38 -5.89 -8.48
N ASP A 609 -9.93 -4.65 -8.27
CA ASP A 609 -10.71 -3.63 -7.54
C ASP A 609 -11.52 -2.66 -8.44
N LYS A 610 -11.63 -2.92 -9.75
CA LYS A 610 -12.33 -2.02 -10.69
C LYS A 610 -13.80 -2.35 -10.99
N ALA A 611 -14.41 -3.32 -10.30
CA ALA A 611 -15.82 -3.65 -10.52
C ALA A 611 -16.57 -3.67 -9.19
N THR A 612 -17.75 -3.04 -9.14
CA THR A 612 -18.88 -3.19 -8.18
C THR A 612 -19.25 -2.00 -7.28
N GLY A 613 -19.59 -0.83 -7.86
CA GLY A 613 -20.02 0.36 -7.07
C GLY A 613 -21.53 0.67 -6.98
N ALA A 614 -22.46 -0.10 -7.56
CA ALA A 614 -23.86 0.38 -7.70
C ALA A 614 -24.99 -0.67 -7.53
N GLY A 615 -24.73 -1.85 -6.96
CA GLY A 615 -25.74 -2.93 -6.85
C GLY A 615 -26.64 -2.91 -5.59
N TYR A 616 -26.37 -2.03 -4.63
CA TYR A 616 -26.70 -2.26 -3.22
C TYR A 616 -28.18 -1.98 -2.80
N ASP A 617 -28.86 -0.99 -3.39
CA ASP A 617 -30.25 -0.65 -3.00
C ASP A 617 -31.32 -1.63 -3.53
N ALA A 618 -30.98 -2.45 -4.53
CA ALA A 618 -31.91 -3.36 -5.19
C ALA A 618 -32.07 -4.70 -4.42
N ALA A 619 -30.99 -5.22 -3.84
CA ALA A 619 -31.00 -6.46 -3.06
C ALA A 619 -31.80 -6.33 -1.75
N ALA A 620 -31.68 -5.18 -1.06
CA ALA A 620 -32.42 -4.91 0.17
C ALA A 620 -33.94 -4.83 -0.06
N LYS A 621 -34.38 -4.21 -1.16
CA LYS A 621 -35.81 -4.15 -1.55
C LYS A 621 -36.36 -5.50 -2.01
N TRP A 622 -35.53 -6.32 -2.65
CA TRP A 622 -35.90 -7.66 -3.11
C TRP A 622 -36.16 -8.62 -1.94
N ALA A 623 -35.29 -8.64 -0.93
CA ALA A 623 -35.48 -9.45 0.28
C ALA A 623 -36.74 -9.03 1.06
N ALA A 624 -37.02 -7.73 1.16
CA ALA A 624 -38.24 -7.22 1.79
C ALA A 624 -39.52 -7.60 1.03
N GLY A 625 -39.47 -7.66 -0.31
CA GLY A 625 -40.62 -8.07 -1.15
C GLY A 625 -40.98 -9.55 -1.00
N LEU A 626 -39.98 -10.44 -0.95
CA LEU A 626 -40.19 -11.89 -0.81
C LEU A 626 -40.77 -12.28 0.56
N MET A 627 -40.41 -11.57 1.63
CA MET A 627 -40.96 -11.82 2.96
C MET A 627 -42.43 -11.41 3.06
N SER A 628 -42.85 -10.40 2.28
CA SER A 628 -44.25 -9.97 2.21
C SER A 628 -45.13 -10.95 1.43
N GLU A 629 -44.59 -11.67 0.44
CA GLU A 629 -45.38 -12.59 -0.41
C GLU A 629 -45.63 -13.97 0.23
N LYS A 630 -44.80 -14.41 1.19
CA LYS A 630 -44.94 -15.75 1.81
C LYS A 630 -45.87 -15.82 3.02
N GLY A 631 -46.50 -14.71 3.44
CA GLY A 631 -47.59 -14.71 4.43
C GLY A 631 -47.25 -15.30 5.82
N LEU A 632 -45.97 -15.39 6.17
CA LEU A 632 -45.54 -15.81 7.50
C LEU A 632 -45.73 -14.63 8.47
N SER A 633 -46.39 -14.89 9.61
CA SER A 633 -46.57 -13.86 10.63
C SER A 633 -45.20 -13.41 11.15
N LEU A 634 -45.00 -12.10 11.29
CA LEU A 634 -43.74 -11.52 11.75
C LEU A 634 -43.28 -12.19 13.07
N ASP A 635 -44.22 -12.49 13.98
CA ASP A 635 -43.93 -13.06 15.30
C ASP A 635 -43.50 -14.54 15.29
N GLU A 636 -44.09 -15.42 14.45
CA GLU A 636 -43.64 -16.84 14.33
C GLU A 636 -42.33 -16.96 13.54
N THR A 637 -42.03 -15.97 12.69
CA THR A 637 -40.77 -15.91 11.96
C THR A 637 -39.64 -15.38 12.86
N TYR A 638 -39.94 -14.50 13.83
CA TYR A 638 -38.98 -14.02 14.82
C TYR A 638 -38.53 -15.08 15.84
N GLU A 639 -39.32 -16.13 16.08
CA GLU A 639 -38.92 -17.27 16.92
C GLU A 639 -38.08 -18.33 16.17
N SER A 640 -38.16 -18.39 14.83
CA SER A 640 -37.40 -19.37 14.02
C SER A 640 -36.17 -18.80 13.29
N LEU A 641 -35.98 -17.47 13.29
CA LEU A 641 -34.87 -16.80 12.62
C LEU A 641 -33.74 -16.45 13.58
N ALA A 642 -32.78 -17.36 13.69
CA ALA A 642 -31.49 -17.12 14.34
C ALA A 642 -30.35 -16.72 13.38
N ASP A 643 -30.49 -16.79 12.05
CA ASP A 643 -29.31 -17.16 11.25
C ASP A 643 -28.74 -16.07 10.31
N ASN A 644 -27.62 -15.46 10.71
CA ASN A 644 -26.57 -14.92 9.81
C ASN A 644 -26.24 -15.79 8.62
N ARG A 645 -26.35 -17.09 8.91
CA ARG A 645 -26.07 -18.16 8.00
C ARG A 645 -26.94 -18.09 6.76
N LEU A 646 -28.15 -17.54 6.85
CA LEU A 646 -29.07 -17.43 5.73
C LEU A 646 -28.53 -16.49 4.63
N ALA A 647 -27.85 -15.41 4.98
CA ALA A 647 -27.29 -14.50 3.98
C ALA A 647 -26.13 -15.14 3.20
N THR A 648 -25.22 -15.82 3.91
CA THR A 648 -24.14 -16.61 3.28
C THR A 648 -24.68 -17.80 2.49
N GLU A 649 -25.71 -18.49 2.98
CA GLU A 649 -26.41 -19.57 2.27
C GLU A 649 -27.10 -19.08 1.00
N ARG A 650 -27.68 -17.88 0.99
CA ARG A 650 -28.28 -17.26 -0.20
C ARG A 650 -27.24 -16.83 -1.21
N LEU A 651 -26.10 -16.30 -0.75
CA LEU A 651 -24.96 -16.01 -1.62
C LEU A 651 -24.45 -17.30 -2.28
N ALA A 652 -24.25 -18.36 -1.50
CA ALA A 652 -23.83 -19.66 -2.01
C ALA A 652 -24.83 -20.19 -3.04
N GLU A 653 -26.13 -20.12 -2.77
CA GLU A 653 -27.19 -20.50 -3.73
C GLU A 653 -27.06 -19.76 -5.06
N GLN A 654 -26.83 -18.45 -5.04
CA GLN A 654 -26.63 -17.65 -6.25
C GLN A 654 -25.36 -18.05 -7.02
N MET A 655 -24.26 -18.29 -6.31
CA MET A 655 -23.00 -18.75 -6.93
C MET A 655 -23.15 -20.14 -7.54
N ILE A 656 -23.80 -21.06 -6.83
CA ILE A 656 -24.10 -22.42 -7.30
C ILE A 656 -24.96 -22.34 -8.56
N ALA A 657 -26.06 -21.58 -8.54
CA ALA A 657 -26.94 -21.45 -9.69
C ALA A 657 -26.23 -20.87 -10.92
N THR A 658 -25.38 -19.87 -10.69
CA THR A 658 -24.54 -19.27 -11.74
C THR A 658 -23.54 -20.27 -12.32
N ALA A 659 -22.87 -21.05 -11.46
CA ALA A 659 -21.91 -22.06 -11.89
C ALA A 659 -22.59 -23.17 -12.70
N MET A 660 -23.74 -23.66 -12.23
CA MET A 660 -24.54 -24.67 -12.93
C MET A 660 -24.97 -24.20 -14.32
N LEU A 661 -25.45 -22.95 -14.43
CA LEU A 661 -25.84 -22.36 -15.70
C LEU A 661 -24.67 -22.27 -16.67
N LYS A 662 -23.53 -21.70 -16.25
CA LYS A 662 -22.36 -21.52 -17.11
C LYS A 662 -21.76 -22.83 -17.63
N LYS A 663 -22.02 -23.94 -16.95
CA LYS A 663 -21.30 -25.21 -17.16
C LYS A 663 -22.18 -26.27 -17.82
N GLY A 664 -23.37 -25.90 -18.27
CA GLY A 664 -24.28 -26.77 -19.03
C GLY A 664 -25.04 -27.78 -18.16
N MET A 665 -25.06 -27.59 -16.83
CA MET A 665 -25.82 -28.46 -15.93
C MET A 665 -27.34 -28.34 -16.13
N LEU A 666 -27.79 -27.23 -16.74
CA LEU A 666 -29.19 -26.87 -16.91
C LEU A 666 -29.73 -27.08 -18.34
N ASP A 667 -28.89 -27.46 -19.31
CA ASP A 667 -29.22 -27.43 -20.75
C ASP A 667 -30.33 -28.41 -21.21
N GLU A 668 -30.63 -29.43 -20.40
CA GLU A 668 -31.65 -30.45 -20.71
C GLU A 668 -32.82 -30.44 -19.72
N VAL A 669 -32.87 -29.45 -18.82
CA VAL A 669 -33.96 -29.31 -17.85
C VAL A 669 -35.12 -28.57 -18.55
N ASP A 670 -36.36 -29.00 -18.30
CA ASP A 670 -37.53 -28.40 -18.94
C ASP A 670 -37.70 -26.92 -18.54
N LEU A 671 -37.71 -26.05 -19.56
CA LEU A 671 -37.84 -24.59 -19.46
C LEU A 671 -39.26 -24.10 -19.80
N LYS A 672 -40.20 -25.01 -20.08
CA LYS A 672 -41.54 -24.65 -20.54
C LYS A 672 -42.31 -23.86 -19.47
N GLY A 673 -42.84 -22.71 -19.88
CA GLY A 673 -43.67 -21.85 -19.03
C GLY A 673 -42.90 -21.02 -18.00
N GLN A 674 -41.56 -21.04 -18.06
CA GLN A 674 -40.74 -20.31 -17.10
C GLN A 674 -40.59 -18.83 -17.48
N PRO A 675 -40.86 -17.89 -16.55
CA PRO A 675 -40.88 -16.45 -16.83
C PRO A 675 -39.48 -15.84 -17.09
N PHE A 676 -38.42 -16.51 -16.65
CA PHE A 676 -37.02 -16.12 -16.87
C PHE A 676 -36.42 -16.62 -18.19
N THR A 677 -37.26 -17.07 -19.13
CA THR A 677 -36.83 -17.61 -20.44
C THR A 677 -37.21 -16.70 -21.60
N THR A 678 -36.51 -16.84 -22.72
CA THR A 678 -36.72 -16.09 -23.97
C THR A 678 -36.55 -17.02 -25.18
N GLY A 679 -37.10 -16.63 -26.34
CA GLY A 679 -36.93 -17.34 -27.60
C GLY A 679 -37.82 -18.58 -27.81
N THR A 680 -37.65 -19.24 -28.96
CA THR A 680 -38.29 -20.51 -29.31
C THR A 680 -37.29 -21.34 -30.13
N PRO A 681 -36.70 -22.42 -29.58
CA PRO A 681 -36.96 -23.02 -28.27
C PRO A 681 -36.59 -22.09 -27.09
N PRO A 682 -37.24 -22.25 -25.92
CA PRO A 682 -36.98 -21.39 -24.76
C PRO A 682 -35.55 -21.56 -24.24
N THR A 683 -34.86 -20.45 -24.04
CA THR A 683 -33.51 -20.36 -23.45
C THR A 683 -33.52 -19.43 -22.24
N ILE A 684 -32.69 -19.70 -21.24
CA ILE A 684 -32.57 -18.85 -20.04
C ILE A 684 -32.05 -17.46 -20.46
N LYS A 685 -32.73 -16.39 -20.04
CA LYS A 685 -32.31 -15.01 -20.31
C LYS A 685 -30.91 -14.74 -19.73
N PRO A 686 -30.08 -13.88 -20.34
CA PRO A 686 -28.92 -13.33 -19.65
C PRO A 686 -29.33 -12.66 -18.34
N PHE A 687 -28.53 -12.77 -17.27
CA PHE A 687 -28.87 -12.17 -15.97
C PHE A 687 -29.11 -10.66 -16.03
N ALA A 688 -28.45 -9.96 -16.96
CA ALA A 688 -28.66 -8.52 -17.17
C ALA A 688 -30.05 -8.17 -17.73
N GLU A 689 -30.74 -9.15 -18.32
CA GLU A 689 -32.06 -9.00 -18.96
C GLU A 689 -33.20 -9.54 -18.10
N MET A 690 -32.89 -10.17 -16.97
CA MET A 690 -33.90 -10.60 -15.99
C MET A 690 -34.38 -9.39 -15.17
N SER A 691 -35.63 -9.38 -14.76
CA SER A 691 -36.09 -8.55 -13.64
C SER A 691 -35.75 -9.22 -12.29
N PRO A 692 -35.79 -8.49 -11.16
CA PRO A 692 -35.56 -9.09 -9.85
C PRO A 692 -36.52 -10.25 -9.50
N SER A 693 -37.77 -10.20 -9.96
CA SER A 693 -38.74 -11.29 -9.75
C SER A 693 -38.43 -12.50 -10.64
N GLU A 694 -38.09 -12.27 -11.92
CA GLU A 694 -37.66 -13.33 -12.84
C GLU A 694 -36.40 -14.04 -12.31
N TYR A 695 -35.44 -13.30 -11.76
CA TYR A 695 -34.24 -13.88 -11.17
C TYR A 695 -34.53 -14.67 -9.89
N SER A 696 -35.45 -14.21 -9.04
CA SER A 696 -35.92 -15.01 -7.90
C SER A 696 -36.54 -16.34 -8.31
N GLN A 697 -37.37 -16.30 -9.36
CA GLN A 697 -38.00 -17.48 -9.92
C GLN A 697 -36.98 -18.40 -10.57
N PHE A 698 -35.95 -17.85 -11.22
CA PHE A 698 -34.80 -18.59 -11.72
C PHE A 698 -34.06 -19.32 -10.59
N LEU A 699 -33.70 -18.64 -9.50
CA LEU A 699 -33.02 -19.27 -8.35
C LEU A 699 -33.88 -20.38 -7.73
N THR A 700 -35.18 -20.14 -7.56
CA THR A 700 -36.12 -21.15 -7.05
C THR A 700 -36.18 -22.37 -7.97
N TRP A 701 -36.26 -22.14 -9.29
CA TRP A 701 -36.26 -23.22 -10.27
C TRP A 701 -34.94 -23.99 -10.29
N VAL A 702 -33.78 -23.33 -10.21
CA VAL A 702 -32.48 -24.01 -10.10
C VAL A 702 -32.37 -24.79 -8.80
N HIS A 703 -32.89 -24.26 -7.69
CA HIS A 703 -32.93 -24.99 -6.43
C HIS A 703 -33.70 -26.32 -6.60
N GLU A 704 -34.86 -26.30 -7.26
CA GLU A 704 -35.70 -27.48 -7.45
C GLU A 704 -35.21 -28.45 -8.53
N ASN A 705 -34.30 -28.02 -9.41
CA ASN A 705 -33.88 -28.77 -10.60
C ASN A 705 -32.35 -28.96 -10.69
N GLY A 706 -31.89 -29.82 -11.61
CA GLY A 706 -30.46 -29.90 -11.96
C GLY A 706 -29.48 -30.27 -10.84
N ARG A 707 -29.95 -30.80 -9.70
CA ARG A 707 -29.21 -31.04 -8.44
C ARG A 707 -28.95 -29.80 -7.56
N GLY A 708 -29.56 -28.65 -7.83
CA GLY A 708 -29.34 -27.42 -7.05
C GLY A 708 -29.65 -27.59 -5.55
N LYS A 709 -30.73 -28.30 -5.21
CA LYS A 709 -31.07 -28.63 -3.82
C LYS A 709 -30.00 -29.43 -3.09
N ASP A 710 -29.48 -30.50 -3.69
CA ASP A 710 -28.42 -31.34 -3.08
C ASP A 710 -27.15 -30.53 -2.82
N LEU A 711 -26.74 -29.69 -3.79
CA LEU A 711 -25.57 -28.82 -3.64
C LEU A 711 -25.77 -27.78 -2.53
N HIS A 712 -26.94 -27.15 -2.47
CA HIS A 712 -27.28 -26.18 -1.43
C HIS A 712 -27.38 -26.83 -0.04
N ASP A 713 -28.03 -27.99 0.06
CA ASP A 713 -28.16 -28.75 1.30
C ASP A 713 -26.79 -29.19 1.83
N ARG A 714 -25.85 -29.59 0.95
CA ARG A 714 -24.46 -29.92 1.34
C ARG A 714 -23.67 -28.70 1.80
N PHE A 715 -23.80 -27.57 1.11
CA PHE A 715 -23.22 -26.30 1.57
C PHE A 715 -23.73 -25.98 2.96
N ARG A 716 -25.05 -25.93 3.12
CA ARG A 716 -25.74 -25.59 4.37
C ARG A 716 -25.35 -26.55 5.51
N GLY A 717 -25.34 -27.84 5.23
CA GLY A 717 -24.94 -28.88 6.18
C GLY A 717 -23.51 -28.66 6.68
N THR A 718 -22.57 -28.42 5.76
CA THR A 718 -21.15 -28.21 6.10
C THR A 718 -20.93 -26.87 6.81
N PHE A 719 -21.52 -25.80 6.28
CA PHE A 719 -21.39 -24.44 6.80
C PHE A 719 -21.92 -24.30 8.23
N ARG A 720 -22.96 -25.07 8.60
CA ARG A 720 -23.55 -25.06 9.94
C ARG A 720 -22.76 -25.87 10.99
N VAL A 721 -21.76 -26.64 10.58
CA VAL A 721 -20.89 -27.38 11.51
C VAL A 721 -19.85 -26.43 12.09
N THR A 722 -19.92 -26.17 13.39
CA THR A 722 -19.02 -25.25 14.10
C THR A 722 -18.04 -25.93 15.06
N SER A 723 -18.09 -27.26 15.17
CA SER A 723 -17.30 -28.00 16.16
C SER A 723 -15.79 -27.77 16.03
N GLU A 724 -15.28 -27.58 14.80
CA GLU A 724 -13.86 -27.27 14.58
C GLU A 724 -13.47 -25.90 15.17
N VAL A 725 -14.35 -24.90 15.05
CA VAL A 725 -14.15 -23.58 15.67
C VAL A 725 -14.14 -23.70 17.18
N ASP A 726 -15.06 -24.51 17.73
CA ASP A 726 -15.13 -24.77 19.16
C ASP A 726 -13.85 -25.44 19.66
N ASP A 727 -13.35 -26.45 18.94
CA ASP A 727 -12.11 -27.15 19.27
C ASP A 727 -10.89 -26.21 19.22
N TYR A 728 -10.74 -25.41 18.16
CA TYR A 728 -9.60 -24.51 18.01
C TYR A 728 -9.58 -23.37 19.01
N LEU A 729 -10.75 -22.86 19.40
CA LEU A 729 -10.88 -21.80 20.40
C LEU A 729 -11.04 -22.35 21.82
N ASN A 730 -11.02 -23.68 22.00
CA ASN A 730 -11.21 -24.38 23.26
C ASN A 730 -12.54 -24.00 23.96
N LEU A 731 -13.60 -23.86 23.17
CA LEU A 731 -14.96 -23.60 23.60
C LEU A 731 -15.69 -24.91 23.92
N GLN A 732 -16.76 -24.81 24.72
CA GLN A 732 -17.61 -25.97 25.06
C GLN A 732 -19.06 -25.54 25.02
N ILE A 733 -19.47 -25.05 23.84
CA ILE A 733 -20.83 -24.60 23.62
C ILE A 733 -21.73 -25.83 23.72
N PRO A 734 -22.71 -25.85 24.65
CA PRO A 734 -23.67 -26.94 24.72
C PRO A 734 -24.34 -27.03 23.35
N SER A 735 -24.18 -28.17 22.67
CA SER A 735 -24.90 -28.42 21.41
C SER A 735 -26.37 -28.19 21.70
N SER A 736 -26.94 -27.14 21.10
CA SER A 736 -28.34 -26.78 21.29
C SER A 736 -29.16 -28.02 20.99
N GLY A 737 -29.75 -28.63 22.02
CA GLY A 737 -30.53 -29.84 21.87
C GLY A 737 -31.62 -29.55 20.85
N GLY A 738 -31.53 -30.17 19.68
CA GLY A 738 -32.58 -30.10 18.68
C GLY A 738 -33.87 -30.61 19.32
N SER A 739 -34.81 -29.71 19.61
CA SER A 739 -36.19 -30.11 19.75
C SER A 739 -36.63 -30.59 18.37
N LYS A 740 -36.98 -31.87 18.32
CA LYS A 740 -37.50 -32.60 17.15
C LYS A 740 -38.58 -31.85 16.39
#